data_AF-A0AAD7UXR3-F1
#
_entry.id   AF-A0AAD7UXR3-F1
#
_cell.length_a   1.000
_cell.length_b   1.000
_cell.length_c   1.000
_cell.angle_alpha   90.00
_cell.angle_beta   90.00
_cell.angle_gamma   90.00
#
_symmetry.space_group_name_H-M   'P 1'
#
loop_
_entity.id
_entity.type
_entity.pdbx_description
1 polymer ?
#
loop_
_entity_poly.entity_id
_entity_poly.type
_entity_poly.pdbx_seq_one_letter_code
_entity_poly.pdbx_strand_id
1 'polypeptide(L)'
;MQRPFYDSIPFPNTPPPPSIQPPQPNTPSKRRSWLTALVLLLLTILTIGLYYFLFHRSHYLYDHLPCRHDDEALVLFDLRTNFNNRGWGNAADKADFDGLGNYYDLVHQEQPHTMKIGTLDFCLQVGERVDNLVPWSSSSEKTTLILNEVDPSLYLGAVYLLVAANHGPLPSIKITAHYHDNDTPFGIDHTTDLSVPDWQAGHLHQIRHMHMPCTANTGATAAMYAVPIYVDPSRSLRALSLPNNKRLHIFGATGITVPSSWSSQETGSSIRIIDAQATFDNMVKVRVHNVGTKPVGPFRVHIEQHGYKTVQVLAPGHWTHVVLACQPPGERHMTLRVHAGGQVATFPVEFPSTIDKHEAPQWLQDAKFGIFFHWGVYSVPAWAPVGQEYSEWYWWQMNNPNDPTYAYHRDTFGEDFNYDDFVHAQGLANKLNTTSWLELVDDAHARYFVFTTKHHDGFALWDTHTTDRSIVNLGPKRDIVNELITAARHDFPHLKTGLYFSLPEWYHPQFDGSDKGWSGGPPRNPYTGKEIPYTGYRPIQDFVNELQVPQALELIDNYQPDIFWCDQGGFNNSTIWQEHYFAKYPEVAVNDRCGNEFSDFSTVEYHRSSATSNRFWEATRGVDPYSFGYNRATPLDKYASPLELLVELVDVVATGGNLLLNVGPDETGRVPEPMTSTLRDMGHWIAPRAEAIFNTTLYWLAPNGQDMDHGVRLRFTVGQQQSLYMFVIVDGDNGELPKELVVDVPLPLPLARIVSLPHRYPVTWSINTKGRLVIYNIKDDDTGGDEHNIWLFQLITANPPLPWSQ
;
A
#
# COMPACT_ATOMS: atom_id res chain seq x y z
N MET A 1 -34.71 -19.31 -49.67
CA MET A 1 -33.94 -19.66 -50.88
C MET A 1 -33.10 -18.46 -51.30
N GLN A 2 -31.89 -18.69 -51.80
CA GLN A 2 -31.14 -17.90 -52.79
C GLN A 2 -30.72 -16.43 -52.53
N ARG A 3 -29.44 -16.16 -52.86
CA ARG A 3 -28.88 -14.85 -53.26
C ARG A 3 -29.42 -14.44 -54.64
N PRO A 4 -29.19 -13.19 -55.10
CA PRO A 4 -28.04 -12.90 -55.98
C PRO A 4 -27.28 -11.61 -55.57
N PHE A 5 -26.03 -11.26 -55.94
CA PHE A 5 -25.13 -11.46 -57.11
C PHE A 5 -25.34 -10.52 -58.34
N TYR A 6 -24.21 -10.20 -59.00
CA TYR A 6 -23.87 -9.28 -60.13
C TYR A 6 -23.26 -7.92 -59.67
N ASP A 7 -21.98 -7.55 -59.95
CA ASP A 7 -21.25 -7.31 -61.23
C ASP A 7 -21.63 -5.97 -61.91
N SER A 8 -20.78 -5.15 -62.55
CA SER A 8 -19.30 -5.15 -62.78
C SER A 8 -18.82 -3.87 -63.57
N ILE A 9 -17.47 -3.68 -63.75
CA ILE A 9 -16.70 -2.84 -64.75
C ILE A 9 -16.86 -1.28 -64.76
N PRO A 10 -15.92 -0.43 -65.32
CA PRO A 10 -14.56 -0.68 -65.87
C PRO A 10 -13.38 0.29 -65.54
N PHE A 11 -12.16 -0.15 -65.93
CA PHE A 11 -10.85 0.57 -65.99
C PHE A 11 -10.65 1.42 -67.27
N PRO A 12 -9.61 2.28 -67.34
CA PRO A 12 -8.36 1.98 -68.11
C PRO A 12 -7.06 2.60 -67.48
N ASN A 13 -5.79 2.37 -67.90
CA ASN A 13 -5.11 1.35 -68.73
C ASN A 13 -3.57 1.31 -68.45
N THR A 14 -2.96 0.17 -68.78
CA THR A 14 -1.53 -0.26 -68.75
C THR A 14 -0.57 0.46 -69.76
N PRO A 15 0.78 0.31 -69.73
CA PRO A 15 1.49 -0.88 -70.31
C PRO A 15 2.83 -1.38 -69.64
N PRO A 16 3.24 -2.66 -69.89
CA PRO A 16 4.55 -3.29 -69.58
C PRO A 16 5.45 -3.31 -70.86
N PRO A 17 6.42 -4.24 -71.17
CA PRO A 17 7.04 -5.44 -70.53
C PRO A 17 8.62 -5.31 -70.52
N PRO A 18 9.53 -6.34 -70.63
CA PRO A 18 9.43 -7.82 -70.66
C PRO A 18 10.49 -8.59 -69.79
N SER A 19 10.71 -9.88 -70.11
CA SER A 19 11.77 -10.79 -69.62
C SER A 19 12.52 -11.44 -70.81
N ILE A 20 13.70 -12.09 -70.61
CA ILE A 20 14.26 -13.26 -71.37
C ILE A 20 15.70 -13.65 -70.88
N GLN A 21 16.16 -14.86 -71.25
CA GLN A 21 17.26 -15.70 -70.74
C GLN A 21 18.68 -15.48 -71.41
N PRO A 22 19.77 -16.24 -71.05
CA PRO A 22 21.17 -15.77 -71.07
C PRO A 22 22.05 -16.24 -72.25
N PRO A 23 23.34 -15.84 -72.29
CA PRO A 23 24.42 -16.84 -72.42
C PRO A 23 25.71 -16.58 -71.58
N GLN A 24 26.56 -17.61 -71.50
CA GLN A 24 27.94 -17.62 -70.94
C GLN A 24 29.02 -17.37 -72.05
N PRO A 25 30.35 -17.41 -71.77
CA PRO A 25 31.13 -16.81 -70.67
C PRO A 25 32.36 -16.02 -71.19
N ASN A 26 33.05 -15.25 -70.33
CA ASN A 26 34.48 -14.89 -70.56
C ASN A 26 35.21 -14.43 -69.28
N THR A 27 36.35 -15.05 -68.99
CA THR A 27 37.38 -14.67 -67.99
C THR A 27 38.60 -14.08 -68.73
N PRO A 28 39.48 -13.19 -68.17
CA PRO A 28 40.11 -13.39 -66.85
C PRO A 28 40.63 -12.17 -66.03
N SER A 29 40.82 -12.35 -64.72
CA SER A 29 41.91 -11.71 -63.96
C SER A 29 42.29 -12.46 -62.66
N LYS A 30 42.90 -13.65 -62.81
CA LYS A 30 43.24 -14.61 -61.73
C LYS A 30 44.34 -14.17 -60.70
N ARG A 31 44.59 -12.87 -60.50
CA ARG A 31 45.63 -12.37 -59.56
C ARG A 31 45.14 -11.55 -58.36
N ARG A 32 43.87 -11.14 -58.28
CA ARG A 32 43.33 -10.45 -57.08
C ARG A 32 42.62 -11.36 -56.07
N SER A 33 42.05 -12.49 -56.47
CA SER A 33 41.26 -13.35 -55.55
C SER A 33 42.10 -14.11 -54.51
N TRP A 34 43.37 -14.42 -54.80
CA TRP A 34 44.23 -15.20 -53.89
C TRP A 34 44.61 -14.45 -52.62
N LEU A 35 44.83 -13.13 -52.70
CA LEU A 35 45.09 -12.31 -51.51
C LEU A 35 43.83 -12.18 -50.64
N THR A 36 42.65 -11.96 -51.25
CA THR A 36 41.40 -11.87 -50.50
C THR A 36 41.04 -13.19 -49.81
N ALA A 37 41.25 -14.33 -50.49
CA ALA A 37 41.03 -15.65 -49.92
C ALA A 37 42.01 -15.95 -48.76
N LEU A 38 43.28 -15.56 -48.88
CA LEU A 38 44.27 -15.75 -47.82
C LEU A 38 43.96 -14.90 -46.57
N VAL A 39 43.51 -13.65 -46.77
CA VAL A 39 43.09 -12.76 -45.67
C VAL A 39 41.83 -13.26 -44.99
N LEU A 40 40.83 -13.74 -45.74
CA LEU A 40 39.64 -14.36 -45.17
C LEU A 40 39.96 -15.64 -44.40
N LEU A 41 40.87 -16.49 -44.91
CA LEU A 41 41.31 -17.70 -44.22
C LEU A 41 42.06 -17.37 -42.91
N LEU A 42 42.96 -16.39 -42.93
CA LEU A 42 43.69 -15.93 -41.73
C LEU A 42 42.75 -15.32 -40.69
N LEU A 43 41.79 -14.49 -41.11
CA LEU A 43 40.74 -13.97 -40.23
C LEU A 43 39.93 -15.12 -39.61
N THR A 44 39.49 -16.09 -40.41
CA THR A 44 38.70 -17.23 -39.92
C THR A 44 39.48 -18.08 -38.90
N ILE A 45 40.77 -18.31 -39.13
CA ILE A 45 41.66 -19.02 -38.18
C ILE A 45 41.83 -18.20 -36.89
N LEU A 46 41.95 -16.88 -36.97
CA LEU A 46 41.99 -15.98 -35.81
C LEU A 46 40.67 -16.00 -35.02
N THR A 47 39.51 -15.96 -35.69
CA THR A 47 38.21 -16.04 -35.01
C THR A 47 38.01 -17.39 -34.33
N ILE A 48 38.37 -18.50 -35.00
CA ILE A 48 38.31 -19.84 -34.41
C ILE A 48 39.28 -19.95 -33.22
N GLY A 49 40.49 -19.43 -33.34
CA GLY A 49 41.47 -19.41 -32.25
C GLY A 49 41.00 -18.59 -31.05
N LEU A 50 40.40 -17.42 -31.29
CA LEU A 50 39.82 -16.59 -30.23
C LEU A 50 38.61 -17.27 -29.57
N TYR A 51 37.77 -17.94 -30.36
CA TYR A 51 36.63 -18.72 -29.85
C TYR A 51 37.13 -19.89 -28.99
N TYR A 52 38.14 -20.63 -29.44
CA TYR A 52 38.73 -21.73 -28.67
C TYR A 52 39.39 -21.24 -27.37
N PHE A 53 40.08 -20.09 -27.42
CA PHE A 53 40.72 -19.50 -26.25
C PHE A 53 39.68 -18.99 -25.23
N LEU A 54 38.58 -18.37 -25.69
CA LEU A 54 37.47 -17.96 -24.82
C LEU A 54 36.73 -19.17 -24.23
N PHE A 55 36.47 -20.21 -25.04
CA PHE A 55 35.74 -21.41 -24.62
C PHE A 55 36.55 -22.31 -23.66
N HIS A 56 37.88 -22.32 -23.78
CA HIS A 56 38.74 -22.96 -22.76
C HIS A 56 38.95 -22.09 -21.52
N ARG A 57 38.94 -20.76 -21.63
CA ARG A 57 39.05 -19.89 -20.44
C ARG A 57 37.80 -19.94 -19.55
N SER A 58 36.62 -20.18 -20.12
CA SER A 58 35.41 -20.47 -19.35
C SER A 58 35.42 -21.86 -18.72
N HIS A 59 35.98 -22.90 -19.36
CA HIS A 59 36.17 -24.20 -18.71
C HIS A 59 37.24 -24.19 -17.59
N TYR A 60 38.32 -23.42 -17.74
CA TYR A 60 39.39 -23.36 -16.73
C TYR A 60 38.97 -22.67 -15.40
N LEU A 61 37.82 -21.98 -15.39
CA LEU A 61 37.19 -21.43 -14.19
C LEU A 61 36.16 -22.39 -13.54
N TYR A 62 35.79 -23.47 -14.22
CA TYR A 62 34.82 -24.45 -13.71
C TYR A 62 35.47 -25.58 -12.88
N ASP A 63 36.71 -25.98 -13.19
CA ASP A 63 37.34 -27.18 -12.61
C ASP A 63 38.06 -26.96 -11.26
N HIS A 64 38.04 -25.75 -10.67
CA HIS A 64 38.79 -25.41 -9.44
C HIS A 64 37.95 -24.85 -8.29
N LEU A 65 36.66 -25.18 -8.23
CA LEU A 65 35.87 -25.08 -7.00
C LEU A 65 36.11 -26.34 -6.14
N PRO A 66 36.68 -26.23 -4.92
CA PRO A 66 36.67 -27.34 -3.97
C PRO A 66 35.24 -27.60 -3.49
N CYS A 67 34.96 -28.83 -3.05
CA CYS A 67 33.63 -29.36 -2.72
C CYS A 67 32.73 -29.70 -3.92
N ARG A 68 33.19 -30.64 -4.76
CA ARG A 68 32.28 -31.48 -5.55
C ARG A 68 31.79 -32.62 -4.65
N HIS A 69 30.57 -32.50 -4.13
CA HIS A 69 29.75 -33.67 -3.84
C HIS A 69 28.85 -33.86 -5.05
N ASP A 70 29.03 -34.97 -5.76
CA ASP A 70 28.07 -35.41 -6.76
C ASP A 70 26.73 -35.71 -6.05
N ASP A 71 25.60 -35.54 -6.76
CA ASP A 71 24.19 -35.64 -6.29
C ASP A 71 23.46 -34.33 -5.85
N GLU A 72 23.88 -33.13 -6.29
CA GLU A 72 23.01 -31.92 -6.23
C GLU A 72 22.79 -31.25 -7.60
N ALA A 73 21.53 -30.94 -7.93
CA ALA A 73 21.13 -30.17 -9.11
C ALA A 73 21.35 -28.66 -8.89
N LEU A 74 22.60 -28.24 -9.04
CA LEU A 74 23.04 -26.86 -8.86
C LEU A 74 22.55 -25.95 -10.01
N VAL A 75 21.82 -24.89 -9.65
CA VAL A 75 21.36 -23.84 -10.56
C VAL A 75 22.02 -22.52 -10.16
N LEU A 76 22.93 -22.05 -11.00
CA LEU A 76 23.61 -20.77 -10.82
C LEU A 76 22.64 -19.63 -11.15
N PHE A 77 22.38 -18.74 -10.20
CA PHE A 77 21.46 -17.62 -10.37
C PHE A 77 22.12 -16.33 -9.89
N ASP A 78 22.68 -15.55 -10.82
CA ASP A 78 23.35 -14.28 -10.49
C ASP A 78 22.31 -13.24 -10.04
N LEU A 79 22.39 -12.84 -8.78
CA LEU A 79 21.50 -11.83 -8.21
C LEU A 79 21.80 -10.43 -8.75
N ARG A 80 23.02 -10.11 -9.18
CA ARG A 80 23.36 -8.75 -9.64
C ARG A 80 22.55 -8.31 -10.88
N THR A 81 22.01 -9.28 -11.62
CA THR A 81 21.16 -9.06 -12.80
C THR A 81 19.71 -9.49 -12.62
N ASN A 82 19.37 -10.22 -11.55
CA ASN A 82 18.04 -10.83 -11.37
C ASN A 82 17.41 -10.62 -9.98
N PHE A 83 18.13 -10.02 -9.03
CA PHE A 83 17.54 -9.41 -7.84
C PHE A 83 16.73 -8.23 -8.36
N ASN A 84 15.41 -8.31 -8.17
CA ASN A 84 14.42 -7.67 -9.03
C ASN A 84 14.52 -8.06 -10.52
N ASN A 85 13.87 -9.17 -10.87
CA ASN A 85 12.97 -9.05 -12.01
C ASN A 85 11.78 -8.18 -11.57
N ARG A 86 11.19 -7.41 -12.49
CA ARG A 86 10.04 -6.56 -12.17
C ARG A 86 8.86 -7.46 -11.76
N GLY A 87 8.52 -7.48 -10.47
CA GLY A 87 7.52 -8.39 -9.91
C GLY A 87 6.15 -8.22 -10.56
N TRP A 88 5.72 -6.97 -10.74
CA TRP A 88 4.64 -6.59 -11.64
C TRP A 88 4.98 -5.29 -12.37
N GLY A 89 4.39 -5.10 -13.55
CA GLY A 89 4.39 -3.82 -14.25
C GLY A 89 5.72 -3.36 -14.88
N ASN A 90 5.59 -2.32 -15.70
CA ASN A 90 6.69 -1.75 -16.49
C ASN A 90 7.32 -0.52 -15.83
N ALA A 91 6.96 -0.23 -14.58
CA ALA A 91 7.37 0.94 -13.81
C ALA A 91 7.91 0.55 -12.43
N ALA A 92 8.62 1.52 -11.84
CA ALA A 92 9.42 1.43 -10.63
C ALA A 92 8.61 1.07 -9.37
N ASP A 93 7.52 1.79 -9.19
CA ASP A 93 6.47 1.65 -8.17
C ASP A 93 5.72 0.30 -8.29
N LYS A 94 5.34 -0.09 -9.51
CA LYS A 94 4.49 -1.28 -9.73
C LYS A 94 5.25 -2.60 -9.55
N ALA A 95 6.59 -2.56 -9.60
CA ALA A 95 7.47 -3.70 -9.41
C ALA A 95 7.87 -3.95 -7.94
N ASP A 96 7.55 -3.01 -7.05
CA ASP A 96 8.02 -2.95 -5.66
C ASP A 96 7.28 -3.93 -4.73
N PHE A 97 7.57 -5.23 -4.88
CA PHE A 97 6.92 -6.27 -4.07
C PHE A 97 7.49 -6.41 -2.65
N ASP A 98 8.51 -5.63 -2.25
CA ASP A 98 8.94 -5.48 -0.85
C ASP A 98 8.66 -4.11 -0.22
N GLY A 99 7.99 -3.19 -0.95
CA GLY A 99 7.63 -1.84 -0.50
C GLY A 99 8.80 -1.00 0.01
N LEU A 100 10.03 -1.43 -0.29
CA LEU A 100 11.28 -0.73 -0.01
C LEU A 100 11.91 -0.20 -1.30
N GLY A 101 11.27 -0.42 -2.44
CA GLY A 101 11.72 0.05 -3.73
C GLY A 101 13.04 -0.57 -4.16
N ASN A 102 13.37 -1.77 -3.65
CA ASN A 102 14.60 -2.50 -3.93
C ASN A 102 14.57 -3.13 -5.33
N TYR A 103 14.37 -2.31 -6.36
CA TYR A 103 14.29 -2.74 -7.74
C TYR A 103 15.54 -2.32 -8.54
N TYR A 104 15.88 -3.14 -9.54
CA TYR A 104 17.01 -2.98 -10.45
C TYR A 104 16.50 -3.11 -11.89
N ASP A 105 17.01 -2.30 -12.82
CA ASP A 105 16.56 -2.41 -14.21
C ASP A 105 16.97 -3.74 -14.86
N LEU A 106 16.00 -4.37 -15.52
CA LEU A 106 16.20 -5.55 -16.35
C LEU A 106 17.12 -5.18 -17.51
N VAL A 107 18.41 -5.52 -17.38
CA VAL A 107 19.42 -5.30 -18.41
C VAL A 107 19.00 -6.05 -19.68
N HIS A 108 18.80 -5.31 -20.77
CA HIS A 108 18.21 -5.80 -22.02
C HIS A 108 18.79 -7.15 -22.48
N GLN A 109 17.94 -8.18 -22.48
CA GLN A 109 18.10 -9.39 -23.29
C GLN A 109 16.82 -9.63 -24.10
N GLU A 110 16.97 -10.14 -25.31
CA GLU A 110 15.94 -10.03 -26.36
C GLU A 110 14.76 -11.02 -26.17
N GLN A 111 13.55 -10.52 -26.48
CA GLN A 111 12.29 -11.26 -26.63
C GLN A 111 11.74 -12.00 -25.38
N PRO A 112 11.22 -11.28 -24.37
CA PRO A 112 10.30 -11.87 -23.39
C PRO A 112 8.94 -12.18 -24.02
N HIS A 113 8.27 -13.23 -23.53
CA HIS A 113 6.84 -13.40 -23.78
C HIS A 113 6.03 -12.63 -22.73
N THR A 114 5.14 -11.76 -23.20
CA THR A 114 4.24 -10.96 -22.36
C THR A 114 2.98 -11.73 -21.98
N MET A 115 2.79 -11.98 -20.67
CA MET A 115 1.50 -12.39 -20.09
C MET A 115 0.73 -11.15 -19.64
N LYS A 116 -0.59 -11.10 -19.82
CA LYS A 116 -1.42 -9.97 -19.35
C LYS A 116 -2.20 -10.31 -18.09
N ILE A 117 -1.89 -9.62 -17.00
CA ILE A 117 -2.57 -9.73 -15.70
C ILE A 117 -3.30 -8.41 -15.48
N GLY A 118 -4.62 -8.40 -15.74
CA GLY A 118 -5.40 -7.15 -15.80
C GLY A 118 -4.89 -6.21 -16.90
N THR A 119 -4.56 -4.97 -16.53
CA THR A 119 -3.96 -3.97 -17.43
C THR A 119 -2.44 -4.09 -17.54
N LEU A 120 -1.79 -4.95 -16.75
CA LEU A 120 -0.33 -5.05 -16.66
C LEU A 120 0.24 -6.13 -17.59
N ASP A 121 1.23 -5.75 -18.39
CA ASP A 121 2.07 -6.66 -19.15
C ASP A 121 3.21 -7.19 -18.25
N PHE A 122 3.34 -8.52 -18.17
CA PHE A 122 4.35 -9.24 -17.40
C PHE A 122 5.35 -9.92 -18.36
N CYS A 123 6.65 -9.65 -18.22
CA CYS A 123 7.69 -10.29 -19.05
C CYS A 123 8.24 -11.57 -18.40
N LEU A 124 7.88 -12.74 -18.93
CA LEU A 124 8.53 -14.02 -18.59
C LEU A 124 9.72 -14.29 -19.53
N GLN A 125 10.87 -14.69 -19.00
CA GLN A 125 11.94 -15.32 -19.78
C GLN A 125 11.56 -16.78 -20.10
N VAL A 126 10.69 -16.97 -21.10
CA VAL A 126 10.29 -18.31 -21.55
C VAL A 126 11.34 -18.88 -22.50
N GLY A 127 12.37 -19.50 -21.95
CA GLY A 127 12.98 -20.65 -22.62
C GLY A 127 12.01 -21.85 -22.56
N GLU A 128 12.10 -22.82 -23.47
CA GLU A 128 11.14 -23.93 -23.64
C GLU A 128 10.91 -24.86 -22.40
N ARG A 129 11.45 -24.54 -21.21
CA ARG A 129 11.40 -25.38 -19.99
C ARG A 129 11.31 -24.63 -18.65
N VAL A 130 11.20 -23.30 -18.61
CA VAL A 130 11.35 -22.53 -17.36
C VAL A 130 10.29 -21.42 -17.26
N ASP A 131 9.15 -21.74 -16.63
CA ASP A 131 8.04 -20.80 -16.40
C ASP A 131 8.16 -20.03 -15.05
N ASN A 132 9.20 -20.31 -14.25
CA ASN A 132 9.43 -19.79 -12.90
C ASN A 132 10.93 -19.96 -12.50
N LEU A 133 11.37 -19.39 -11.36
CA LEU A 133 12.76 -19.51 -10.89
C LEU A 133 13.15 -20.92 -10.37
N VAL A 134 12.26 -21.92 -10.46
CA VAL A 134 12.49 -23.29 -9.99
C VAL A 134 12.40 -24.26 -11.18
N PRO A 135 13.51 -24.52 -11.91
CA PRO A 135 13.48 -25.41 -13.05
C PRO A 135 13.06 -26.83 -12.64
N TRP A 136 12.07 -27.36 -13.34
CA TRP A 136 11.58 -28.72 -13.07
C TRP A 136 12.63 -29.78 -13.45
N SER A 137 13.11 -30.54 -12.46
CA SER A 137 13.91 -31.76 -12.67
C SER A 137 13.07 -33.02 -12.48
N SER A 138 13.43 -34.10 -13.20
CA SER A 138 12.92 -35.45 -12.95
C SER A 138 13.69 -36.21 -11.87
N SER A 139 14.83 -35.69 -11.38
CA SER A 139 15.51 -36.23 -10.20
C SER A 139 14.86 -35.73 -8.91
N SER A 140 15.05 -36.48 -7.82
CA SER A 140 14.45 -36.20 -6.49
C SER A 140 15.23 -35.18 -5.66
N GLU A 141 16.27 -34.57 -6.21
CA GLU A 141 17.17 -33.69 -5.45
C GLU A 141 16.74 -32.22 -5.45
N LYS A 142 17.22 -31.50 -4.43
CA LYS A 142 16.96 -30.07 -4.19
C LYS A 142 17.51 -29.20 -5.33
N THR A 143 16.90 -28.03 -5.48
CA THR A 143 17.40 -26.99 -6.39
C THR A 143 18.17 -25.97 -5.56
N THR A 144 19.50 -26.00 -5.60
CA THR A 144 20.32 -24.99 -4.91
C THR A 144 20.51 -23.78 -5.82
N LEU A 145 19.93 -22.64 -5.44
CA LEU A 145 20.21 -21.33 -6.03
C LEU A 145 21.53 -20.81 -5.45
N ILE A 146 22.60 -20.87 -6.22
CA ILE A 146 23.84 -20.18 -5.84
C ILE A 146 23.65 -18.69 -6.10
N LEU A 147 23.72 -17.89 -5.05
CA LEU A 147 23.69 -16.42 -5.11
C LEU A 147 25.12 -15.93 -5.41
N ASN A 148 25.57 -16.15 -6.65
CA ASN A 148 26.94 -15.75 -7.03
C ASN A 148 27.07 -14.22 -6.93
N GLU A 149 27.99 -13.78 -6.07
CA GLU A 149 28.37 -12.38 -5.88
C GLU A 149 27.22 -11.45 -5.46
N VAL A 150 26.53 -11.78 -4.36
CA VAL A 150 26.04 -10.70 -3.46
C VAL A 150 27.25 -9.84 -3.09
N ASP A 151 27.16 -8.53 -3.27
CA ASP A 151 28.24 -7.61 -2.88
C ASP A 151 28.59 -7.84 -1.40
N PRO A 152 29.85 -8.14 -1.03
CA PRO A 152 30.24 -8.37 0.36
C PRO A 152 29.97 -7.20 1.31
N SER A 153 29.63 -6.01 0.78
CA SER A 153 29.19 -4.84 1.55
C SER A 153 27.66 -4.70 1.71
N LEU A 154 26.84 -5.54 1.05
CA LEU A 154 25.39 -5.59 1.20
C LEU A 154 24.99 -6.54 2.34
N TYR A 155 24.73 -5.96 3.51
CA TYR A 155 24.20 -6.68 4.66
C TYR A 155 22.69 -6.87 4.51
N LEU A 156 22.27 -8.10 4.19
CA LEU A 156 20.88 -8.49 4.09
C LEU A 156 20.35 -8.95 5.46
N GLY A 157 19.14 -8.56 5.84
CA GLY A 157 18.40 -9.15 6.97
C GLY A 157 17.33 -10.16 6.54
N ALA A 158 16.85 -10.06 5.30
CA ALA A 158 15.98 -11.04 4.67
C ALA A 158 16.19 -11.09 3.14
N VAL A 159 15.83 -12.22 2.53
CA VAL A 159 15.53 -12.34 1.11
C VAL A 159 14.04 -12.62 0.97
N TYR A 160 13.30 -11.69 0.39
CA TYR A 160 11.89 -11.87 0.06
C TYR A 160 11.73 -12.61 -1.27
N LEU A 161 11.00 -13.72 -1.25
CA LEU A 161 10.58 -14.43 -2.45
C LEU A 161 9.13 -14.14 -2.77
N LEU A 162 8.84 -13.86 -4.03
CA LEU A 162 7.47 -13.78 -4.54
C LEU A 162 7.05 -15.17 -5.04
N VAL A 163 6.13 -15.84 -4.35
CA VAL A 163 5.81 -17.26 -4.56
C VAL A 163 4.31 -17.53 -4.72
N ALA A 164 3.96 -18.68 -5.29
CA ALA A 164 2.61 -19.24 -5.19
C ALA A 164 2.66 -20.78 -5.23
N ALA A 165 1.63 -21.43 -4.68
CA ALA A 165 1.42 -22.86 -4.87
C ALA A 165 0.26 -23.11 -5.83
N ASN A 166 0.40 -24.09 -6.72
CA ASN A 166 -0.66 -24.56 -7.59
C ASN A 166 -1.09 -25.99 -7.18
N HIS A 167 -2.35 -26.35 -7.46
CA HIS A 167 -2.95 -27.65 -7.18
C HIS A 167 -2.91 -28.06 -5.70
N GLY A 168 -3.20 -27.11 -4.82
CA GLY A 168 -3.37 -27.22 -3.37
C GLY A 168 -2.35 -26.38 -2.58
N PRO A 169 -2.54 -26.24 -1.26
CA PRO A 169 -1.54 -25.66 -0.37
C PRO A 169 -0.32 -26.58 -0.18
N LEU A 170 0.85 -26.00 0.03
CA LEU A 170 2.12 -26.65 0.33
C LEU A 170 2.53 -26.35 1.78
N PRO A 171 2.16 -27.21 2.75
CA PRO A 171 2.61 -27.06 4.13
C PRO A 171 4.08 -27.49 4.27
N SER A 172 4.88 -26.66 4.95
CA SER A 172 6.27 -26.95 5.35
C SER A 172 7.27 -27.18 4.19
N ILE A 173 7.58 -26.10 3.48
CA ILE A 173 8.68 -25.97 2.52
C ILE A 173 9.93 -25.43 3.24
N LYS A 174 11.03 -26.18 3.20
CA LYS A 174 12.30 -25.75 3.79
C LYS A 174 13.18 -25.03 2.77
N ILE A 175 13.58 -23.80 3.10
CA ILE A 175 14.55 -22.99 2.34
C ILE A 175 15.72 -22.67 3.25
N THR A 176 16.95 -22.99 2.82
CA THR A 176 18.16 -22.87 3.65
C THR A 176 19.11 -21.81 3.11
N ALA A 177 19.48 -20.85 3.96
CA ALA A 177 20.49 -19.83 3.70
C ALA A 177 21.88 -20.26 4.17
N HIS A 178 22.83 -20.22 3.24
CA HIS A 178 24.23 -20.60 3.41
C HIS A 178 25.13 -19.37 3.40
N TYR A 179 26.22 -19.39 4.16
CA TYR A 179 27.13 -18.24 4.32
C TYR A 179 28.57 -18.55 3.88
N HIS A 180 29.37 -17.51 3.67
CA HIS A 180 30.75 -17.64 3.18
C HIS A 180 31.77 -18.13 4.23
N ASP A 181 31.44 -18.11 5.51
CA ASP A 181 32.31 -18.40 6.67
C ASP A 181 32.26 -19.86 7.17
N ASN A 182 31.61 -20.76 6.42
CA ASN A 182 31.35 -22.16 6.77
C ASN A 182 32.60 -23.11 6.80
N ASP A 183 33.78 -22.60 7.16
CA ASP A 183 35.02 -23.37 7.38
C ASP A 183 35.31 -23.67 8.88
N THR A 184 34.36 -23.39 9.79
CA THR A 184 34.54 -23.65 11.24
C THR A 184 33.36 -24.37 11.93
N PRO A 185 33.60 -25.11 13.04
CA PRO A 185 32.65 -26.10 13.59
C PRO A 185 31.41 -25.53 14.32
N PHE A 186 31.15 -24.22 14.18
CA PHE A 186 30.07 -23.51 14.89
C PHE A 186 29.05 -22.87 13.94
N GLY A 187 29.22 -23.01 12.62
CA GLY A 187 28.30 -22.48 11.62
C GLY A 187 26.98 -23.26 11.56
N ILE A 188 25.85 -22.56 11.71
CA ILE A 188 24.50 -23.09 11.44
C ILE A 188 23.97 -22.37 10.20
N ASP A 189 23.52 -23.14 9.21
CA ASP A 189 22.77 -22.61 8.06
C ASP A 189 21.34 -22.28 8.50
N HIS A 190 20.81 -21.12 8.11
CA HIS A 190 19.48 -20.71 8.56
C HIS A 190 18.41 -21.31 7.65
N THR A 191 17.61 -22.25 8.18
CA THR A 191 16.49 -22.86 7.43
C THR A 191 15.17 -22.22 7.83
N THR A 192 14.57 -21.47 6.91
CA THR A 192 13.19 -21.00 7.01
C THR A 192 12.25 -22.11 6.59
N ASP A 193 11.14 -22.29 7.32
CA ASP A 193 10.06 -23.21 6.96
C ASP A 193 8.82 -22.41 6.51
N LEU A 194 8.24 -22.79 5.38
CA LEU A 194 7.31 -21.99 4.60
C LEU A 194 6.01 -22.76 4.31
N SER A 195 4.85 -22.19 4.64
CA SER A 195 3.56 -22.72 4.21
C SER A 195 3.00 -21.86 3.07
N VAL A 196 3.13 -22.32 1.82
CA VAL A 196 2.56 -21.60 0.66
C VAL A 196 1.12 -22.05 0.41
N PRO A 197 0.12 -21.16 0.48
CA PRO A 197 -1.27 -21.52 0.21
C PRO A 197 -1.50 -21.73 -1.30
N ASP A 198 -2.59 -22.41 -1.65
CA ASP A 198 -2.98 -22.49 -3.06
C ASP A 198 -3.32 -21.10 -3.61
N TRP A 199 -2.90 -20.84 -4.85
CA TRP A 199 -3.16 -19.57 -5.53
C TRP A 199 -4.65 -19.28 -5.77
N GLN A 200 -5.56 -20.27 -5.74
CA GLN A 200 -7.01 -20.07 -5.87
C GLN A 200 -7.74 -19.98 -4.51
N ALA A 201 -7.01 -19.96 -3.39
CA ALA A 201 -7.62 -19.94 -2.06
C ALA A 201 -8.13 -18.53 -1.68
N GLY A 202 -9.45 -18.33 -1.74
CA GLY A 202 -10.11 -17.06 -1.40
C GLY A 202 -10.26 -16.75 0.11
N HIS A 203 -9.58 -17.46 1.01
CA HIS A 203 -9.71 -17.31 2.47
C HIS A 203 -8.33 -17.36 3.15
N LEU A 204 -7.77 -16.19 3.48
CA LEU A 204 -6.34 -16.05 3.85
C LEU A 204 -6.09 -15.39 5.23
N HIS A 205 -7.11 -15.32 6.09
CA HIS A 205 -7.02 -14.76 7.46
C HIS A 205 -6.09 -15.51 8.43
N GLN A 206 -5.31 -16.50 7.98
CA GLN A 206 -4.50 -17.39 8.82
C GLN A 206 -2.99 -17.36 8.48
N ILE A 207 -2.54 -16.47 7.60
CA ILE A 207 -1.31 -16.68 6.83
C ILE A 207 -0.36 -15.48 6.96
N ARG A 208 0.79 -15.69 7.62
CA ARG A 208 1.78 -14.64 7.95
C ARG A 208 2.66 -14.23 6.74
N HIS A 209 2.06 -13.98 5.58
CA HIS A 209 2.74 -13.57 4.34
C HIS A 209 2.07 -12.36 3.71
N MET A 210 2.79 -11.60 2.89
CA MET A 210 2.19 -10.46 2.17
C MET A 210 1.34 -11.02 1.05
N HIS A 211 0.03 -10.76 1.05
CA HIS A 211 -0.91 -11.32 0.09
C HIS A 211 -1.14 -10.35 -1.07
N MET A 212 -0.97 -10.85 -2.29
CA MET A 212 -0.89 -10.03 -3.49
C MET A 212 -1.88 -10.61 -4.52
N PRO A 213 -3.11 -10.07 -4.59
CA PRO A 213 -4.13 -10.57 -5.49
C PRO A 213 -3.80 -10.23 -6.95
N CYS A 214 -4.06 -11.18 -7.85
CA CYS A 214 -3.87 -11.01 -9.28
C CYS A 214 -5.00 -11.70 -10.07
N THR A 215 -5.12 -11.38 -11.37
CA THR A 215 -6.13 -12.00 -12.25
C THR A 215 -5.43 -12.74 -13.37
N ALA A 216 -5.58 -14.07 -13.40
CA ALA A 216 -5.00 -14.90 -14.44
C ALA A 216 -5.64 -14.63 -15.82
N ASN A 217 -4.96 -15.02 -16.91
CA ASN A 217 -5.45 -14.92 -18.29
C ASN A 217 -6.85 -15.54 -18.52
N THR A 218 -7.31 -16.40 -17.61
CA THR A 218 -8.64 -17.05 -17.62
C THR A 218 -9.75 -16.21 -16.97
N GLY A 219 -9.42 -15.04 -16.41
CA GLY A 219 -10.32 -14.23 -15.59
C GLY A 219 -10.47 -14.72 -14.14
N ALA A 220 -9.80 -15.81 -13.76
CA ALA A 220 -9.82 -16.30 -12.39
C ALA A 220 -8.92 -15.44 -11.47
N THR A 221 -9.43 -15.10 -10.28
CA THR A 221 -8.62 -14.53 -9.21
C THR A 221 -7.57 -15.56 -8.77
N ALA A 222 -6.33 -15.11 -8.67
CA ALA A 222 -5.21 -15.86 -8.14
C ALA A 222 -4.50 -15.02 -7.05
N ALA A 223 -3.73 -15.69 -6.22
CA ALA A 223 -2.98 -15.10 -5.12
C ALA A 223 -1.51 -15.47 -5.21
N MET A 224 -0.65 -14.46 -5.11
CA MET A 224 0.79 -14.60 -4.93
C MET A 224 1.17 -14.07 -3.53
N TYR A 225 2.26 -14.58 -2.99
CA TYR A 225 2.67 -14.38 -1.61
C TYR A 225 4.11 -13.90 -1.57
N ALA A 226 4.39 -12.75 -0.95
CA ALA A 226 5.76 -12.36 -0.65
C ALA A 226 6.16 -12.95 0.71
N VAL A 227 7.26 -13.70 0.70
CA VAL A 227 7.71 -14.56 1.81
C VAL A 227 9.13 -14.17 2.21
N PRO A 228 9.38 -13.77 3.48
CA PRO A 228 10.73 -13.57 3.96
C PRO A 228 11.45 -14.89 4.20
N ILE A 229 12.66 -15.01 3.68
CA ILE A 229 13.71 -15.90 4.17
C ILE A 229 14.63 -15.04 5.02
N TYR A 230 14.62 -15.22 6.34
CA TYR A 230 15.52 -14.47 7.19
C TYR A 230 16.97 -14.92 6.98
N VAL A 231 17.88 -13.97 7.01
CA VAL A 231 19.33 -14.20 6.88
C VAL A 231 20.05 -13.40 7.95
N ASP A 232 21.22 -13.89 8.38
CA ASP A 232 22.01 -13.28 9.44
C ASP A 232 22.70 -12.01 8.92
N PRO A 233 22.31 -10.80 9.36
CA PRO A 233 22.87 -9.55 8.86
C PRO A 233 24.33 -9.32 9.26
N SER A 234 24.89 -10.13 10.16
CA SER A 234 26.30 -10.07 10.53
C SER A 234 27.19 -10.93 9.62
N ARG A 235 26.62 -11.80 8.77
CA ARG A 235 27.33 -12.77 7.94
C ARG A 235 27.10 -12.51 6.45
N SER A 236 28.09 -12.83 5.62
CA SER A 236 27.98 -12.69 4.15
C SER A 236 27.22 -13.88 3.57
N LEU A 237 26.01 -13.63 3.05
CA LEU A 237 25.16 -14.64 2.41
C LEU A 237 25.79 -15.14 1.10
N ARG A 238 25.80 -16.47 0.90
CA ARG A 238 26.44 -17.17 -0.23
C ARG A 238 25.45 -17.88 -1.16
N ALA A 239 24.41 -18.51 -0.62
CA ALA A 239 23.47 -19.31 -1.41
C ALA A 239 22.12 -19.51 -0.69
N LEU A 240 21.09 -19.87 -1.47
CA LEU A 240 19.79 -20.33 -0.97
C LEU A 240 19.48 -21.72 -1.56
N SER A 241 19.32 -22.76 -0.73
CA SER A 241 18.79 -24.05 -1.18
C SER A 241 17.27 -24.06 -1.12
N LEU A 242 16.62 -24.30 -2.25
CA LEU A 242 15.17 -24.45 -2.39
C LEU A 242 14.74 -25.93 -2.50
N PRO A 243 13.49 -26.27 -2.17
CA PRO A 243 12.96 -27.58 -2.51
C PRO A 243 12.75 -27.69 -4.03
N ASN A 244 12.97 -28.88 -4.58
CA ASN A 244 12.46 -29.24 -5.90
C ASN A 244 11.00 -29.69 -5.73
N ASN A 245 10.06 -28.83 -6.10
CA ASN A 245 8.62 -29.10 -5.95
C ASN A 245 7.84 -28.52 -7.14
N LYS A 246 7.21 -29.40 -7.93
CA LYS A 246 6.45 -29.03 -9.14
C LYS A 246 5.25 -28.11 -8.91
N ARG A 247 4.81 -27.97 -7.67
CA ARG A 247 3.68 -27.12 -7.28
C ARG A 247 4.11 -25.76 -6.76
N LEU A 248 5.40 -25.57 -6.43
CA LEU A 248 5.94 -24.29 -5.98
C LEU A 248 6.37 -23.47 -7.19
N HIS A 249 5.81 -22.27 -7.33
CA HIS A 249 6.26 -21.28 -8.28
C HIS A 249 6.92 -20.13 -7.52
N ILE A 250 8.09 -19.70 -7.98
CA ILE A 250 8.78 -18.50 -7.51
C ILE A 250 8.90 -17.58 -8.72
N PHE A 251 8.29 -16.40 -8.62
CA PHE A 251 8.15 -15.43 -9.70
C PHE A 251 9.20 -14.33 -9.61
N GLY A 252 9.77 -14.08 -8.43
CA GLY A 252 10.79 -13.07 -8.22
C GLY A 252 11.48 -13.18 -6.86
N ALA A 253 12.59 -12.47 -6.72
CA ALA A 253 13.35 -12.36 -5.48
C ALA A 253 13.92 -10.95 -5.30
N THR A 254 13.83 -10.44 -4.08
CA THR A 254 14.45 -9.19 -3.60
C THR A 254 15.05 -9.46 -2.22
N GLY A 255 15.90 -8.59 -1.72
CA GLY A 255 16.51 -8.75 -0.42
C GLY A 255 16.66 -7.44 0.31
N ILE A 256 16.26 -7.46 1.56
CA ILE A 256 16.16 -6.30 2.43
C ILE A 256 17.52 -6.05 3.04
N THR A 257 18.17 -4.97 2.60
CA THR A 257 19.37 -4.44 3.25
C THR A 257 19.03 -3.90 4.63
N VAL A 258 19.85 -4.22 5.62
CA VAL A 258 19.74 -3.61 6.95
C VAL A 258 20.68 -2.41 7.11
N PRO A 259 20.39 -1.50 8.04
CA PRO A 259 21.34 -0.49 8.48
C PRO A 259 22.63 -1.12 8.98
N SER A 260 23.74 -0.82 8.31
CA SER A 260 25.07 -1.34 8.64
C SER A 260 25.64 -0.87 10.00
N SER A 261 24.94 -0.02 10.75
CA SER A 261 25.09 0.05 12.21
C SER A 261 24.95 -1.31 12.91
N TRP A 262 24.31 -2.28 12.24
CA TRP A 262 24.01 -3.64 12.68
C TRP A 262 25.03 -4.67 12.13
N SER A 263 26.07 -4.23 11.41
CA SER A 263 27.09 -5.11 10.81
C SER A 263 28.50 -4.52 10.95
N SER A 264 29.50 -5.37 11.22
CA SER A 264 30.76 -4.93 11.83
C SER A 264 31.87 -4.52 10.85
N GLN A 265 31.59 -3.87 9.71
CA GLN A 265 32.64 -3.31 8.84
C GLN A 265 32.36 -1.86 8.41
N GLU A 266 33.43 -1.07 8.32
CA GLU A 266 33.35 0.35 7.97
C GLU A 266 33.36 0.57 6.44
N THR A 267 32.29 1.15 5.90
CA THR A 267 32.32 1.93 4.66
C THR A 267 31.86 3.35 4.99
N GLY A 268 32.43 4.37 4.34
CA GLY A 268 32.16 5.76 4.69
C GLY A 268 30.70 6.19 4.49
N SER A 269 30.34 7.38 4.98
CA SER A 269 29.09 8.07 4.62
C SER A 269 28.90 8.10 3.09
N SER A 270 27.90 7.40 2.57
CA SER A 270 27.68 7.27 1.12
C SER A 270 26.19 7.32 0.79
N ILE A 271 25.79 8.37 0.09
CA ILE A 271 24.44 8.51 -0.46
C ILE A 271 24.43 7.95 -1.87
N ARG A 272 23.40 7.20 -2.24
CA ARG A 272 23.04 6.83 -3.61
C ARG A 272 21.67 7.42 -3.93
N ILE A 273 21.54 8.10 -5.06
CA ILE A 273 20.24 8.43 -5.62
C ILE A 273 19.80 7.19 -6.40
N ILE A 274 18.68 6.57 -6.00
CA ILE A 274 18.19 5.34 -6.65
C ILE A 274 17.53 5.71 -7.98
N ASP A 275 16.58 6.65 -7.92
CA ASP A 275 15.84 7.14 -9.08
C ASP A 275 15.38 8.60 -8.90
N ALA A 276 14.73 9.10 -9.94
CA ALA A 276 13.76 10.17 -9.86
C ALA A 276 12.56 9.80 -10.73
N GLN A 277 11.36 9.86 -10.17
CA GLN A 277 10.11 9.59 -10.88
C GLN A 277 9.31 10.88 -10.98
N ALA A 278 8.85 11.22 -12.18
CA ALA A 278 7.90 12.30 -12.38
C ALA A 278 6.48 11.81 -12.07
N THR A 279 5.72 12.63 -11.35
CA THR A 279 4.32 12.37 -10.98
C THR A 279 3.38 13.26 -11.82
N PHE A 280 2.09 12.90 -11.88
CA PHE A 280 1.09 13.52 -12.77
C PHE A 280 0.92 15.04 -12.53
N ASP A 281 1.07 15.44 -11.27
CA ASP A 281 0.96 16.79 -10.70
C ASP A 281 2.13 17.74 -11.03
N ASN A 282 3.07 17.33 -11.88
CA ASN A 282 4.33 18.02 -12.17
C ASN A 282 5.30 18.12 -10.96
N MET A 283 5.18 17.20 -10.01
CA MET A 283 6.22 16.96 -9.01
C MET A 283 7.20 15.88 -9.50
N VAL A 284 8.31 15.75 -8.79
CA VAL A 284 9.29 14.69 -8.97
C VAL A 284 9.60 14.09 -7.60
N LYS A 285 9.34 12.80 -7.47
CA LYS A 285 9.67 11.97 -6.32
C LYS A 285 11.08 11.39 -6.53
N VAL A 286 12.05 11.92 -5.80
CA VAL A 286 13.44 11.43 -5.81
C VAL A 286 13.64 10.43 -4.68
N ARG A 287 14.12 9.21 -4.97
CA ARG A 287 14.56 8.28 -3.90
C ARG A 287 16.05 8.41 -3.63
N VAL A 288 16.37 8.64 -2.36
CA VAL A 288 17.73 8.75 -1.87
C VAL A 288 17.96 7.73 -0.77
N HIS A 289 18.99 6.89 -0.92
CA HIS A 289 19.36 5.80 -0.02
C HIS A 289 20.77 6.04 0.54
N ASN A 290 20.95 5.94 1.85
CA ASN A 290 22.27 5.86 2.45
C ASN A 290 22.82 4.42 2.36
N VAL A 291 23.63 4.17 1.33
CA VAL A 291 24.30 2.88 1.09
C VAL A 291 25.65 2.74 1.83
N GLY A 292 26.07 3.75 2.59
CA GLY A 292 27.31 3.75 3.38
C GLY A 292 27.08 3.35 4.84
N THR A 293 28.14 3.07 5.62
CA THR A 293 27.99 2.61 7.02
C THR A 293 27.90 3.66 8.11
N LYS A 294 27.66 4.92 7.75
CA LYS A 294 27.45 6.01 8.71
C LYS A 294 26.25 6.87 8.31
N PRO A 295 25.43 7.37 9.27
CA PRO A 295 24.36 8.31 8.96
C PRO A 295 24.86 9.51 8.15
N VAL A 296 24.01 10.03 7.27
CA VAL A 296 24.33 11.20 6.45
C VAL A 296 23.24 12.25 6.63
N GLY A 297 23.63 13.46 7.02
CA GLY A 297 22.73 14.59 7.17
C GLY A 297 23.30 15.71 8.06
N PRO A 298 22.72 16.92 8.01
CA PRO A 298 21.69 17.34 7.04
C PRO A 298 22.27 17.52 5.64
N PHE A 299 21.54 17.06 4.62
CA PHE A 299 21.91 17.27 3.21
C PHE A 299 20.71 17.74 2.39
N ARG A 300 20.98 18.48 1.31
CA ARG A 300 19.94 18.92 0.39
C ARG A 300 19.82 17.91 -0.75
N VAL A 301 18.58 17.58 -1.09
CA VAL A 301 18.23 16.97 -2.37
C VAL A 301 17.68 18.09 -3.23
N HIS A 302 18.31 18.32 -4.38
CA HIS A 302 17.91 19.39 -5.29
C HIS A 302 17.94 18.92 -6.74
N ILE A 303 16.97 19.42 -7.50
CA ILE A 303 16.93 19.31 -8.95
C ILE A 303 17.50 20.63 -9.50
N GLU A 304 18.45 20.56 -10.43
CA GLU A 304 18.97 21.78 -11.07
C GLU A 304 17.81 22.62 -11.62
N GLN A 305 17.79 23.92 -11.29
CA GLN A 305 16.78 24.90 -11.71
C GLN A 305 15.37 24.75 -11.10
N HIS A 306 15.06 23.68 -10.37
CA HIS A 306 13.70 23.42 -9.83
C HIS A 306 13.58 23.38 -8.30
N GLY A 307 14.64 23.72 -7.56
CA GLY A 307 14.60 23.93 -6.11
C GLY A 307 15.12 22.75 -5.28
N TYR A 308 14.94 22.81 -3.96
CA TYR A 308 15.50 21.84 -3.02
C TYR A 308 14.60 21.58 -1.80
N LYS A 309 14.72 20.37 -1.23
CA LYS A 309 14.26 20.02 0.13
C LYS A 309 15.47 19.53 0.92
N THR A 310 15.41 19.64 2.25
CA THR A 310 16.50 19.23 3.15
C THR A 310 16.13 17.90 3.82
N VAL A 311 16.95 16.88 3.64
CA VAL A 311 16.88 15.63 4.39
C VAL A 311 17.72 15.82 5.65
N GLN A 312 17.10 15.65 6.82
CA GLN A 312 17.72 15.99 8.11
C GLN A 312 18.80 14.98 8.53
N VAL A 313 18.45 13.69 8.62
CA VAL A 313 19.39 12.59 8.79
C VAL A 313 18.83 11.37 8.07
N LEU A 314 19.63 10.76 7.19
CA LEU A 314 19.36 9.46 6.61
C LEU A 314 20.38 8.46 7.15
N ALA A 315 19.92 7.54 7.99
CA ALA A 315 20.77 6.52 8.58
C ALA A 315 21.02 5.35 7.59
N PRO A 316 22.05 4.51 7.79
CA PRO A 316 22.45 3.49 6.82
C PRO A 316 21.32 2.54 6.43
N GLY A 317 21.35 1.99 5.22
CA GLY A 317 20.35 1.03 4.73
C GLY A 317 18.94 1.60 4.55
N HIS A 318 18.68 2.85 4.95
CA HIS A 318 17.40 3.52 4.76
C HIS A 318 17.43 4.40 3.52
N TRP A 319 16.26 4.48 2.90
CA TRP A 319 15.94 5.43 1.86
C TRP A 319 14.87 6.41 2.33
N THR A 320 14.72 7.52 1.60
CA THR A 320 13.64 8.48 1.78
C THR A 320 13.18 9.02 0.43
N HIS A 321 11.90 9.36 0.34
CA HIS A 321 11.36 10.13 -0.77
C HIS A 321 11.61 11.63 -0.54
N VAL A 322 12.02 12.32 -1.59
CA VAL A 322 12.00 13.78 -1.63
C VAL A 322 11.18 14.23 -2.83
N VAL A 323 9.95 14.67 -2.55
CA VAL A 323 9.02 15.19 -3.56
C VAL A 323 9.32 16.68 -3.80
N LEU A 324 9.68 17.05 -5.03
CA LEU A 324 10.08 18.40 -5.45
C LEU A 324 9.21 18.88 -6.61
N ALA A 325 8.75 20.13 -6.57
CA ALA A 325 8.03 20.71 -7.70
C ALA A 325 8.95 20.89 -8.91
N CYS A 326 8.52 20.42 -10.09
CA CYS A 326 9.33 20.44 -11.30
C CYS A 326 8.46 20.74 -12.52
N GLN A 327 8.19 22.03 -12.76
CA GLN A 327 7.40 22.47 -13.91
C GLN A 327 8.09 22.12 -15.25
N PRO A 328 7.51 21.24 -16.10
CA PRO A 328 8.07 20.96 -17.42
C PRO A 328 7.89 22.15 -18.37
N PRO A 329 8.88 22.47 -19.22
CA PRO A 329 8.80 23.57 -20.20
C PRO A 329 7.96 23.21 -21.44
N GLY A 330 6.80 22.56 -21.23
CA GLY A 330 5.92 22.05 -22.28
C GLY A 330 6.28 20.67 -22.84
N GLU A 331 7.49 20.16 -22.55
CA GLU A 331 7.92 18.81 -22.92
C GLU A 331 7.66 17.81 -21.79
N ARG A 332 6.93 16.72 -22.07
CA ARG A 332 6.65 15.65 -21.07
C ARG A 332 7.84 14.73 -20.81
N HIS A 333 8.87 14.75 -21.66
CA HIS A 333 10.12 14.03 -21.43
C HIS A 333 11.21 15.02 -21.01
N MET A 334 11.86 14.75 -19.89
CA MET A 334 12.92 15.61 -19.36
C MET A 334 14.09 14.78 -18.88
N THR A 335 15.31 15.33 -18.96
CA THR A 335 16.48 14.78 -18.29
C THR A 335 16.73 15.56 -17.00
N LEU A 336 16.39 14.98 -15.86
CA LEU A 336 16.62 15.60 -14.55
C LEU A 336 18.04 15.37 -14.09
N ARG A 337 18.67 16.41 -13.57
CA ARG A 337 19.95 16.32 -12.87
C ARG A 337 19.75 16.55 -11.38
N VAL A 338 19.85 15.47 -10.63
CA VAL A 338 19.55 15.40 -9.20
C VAL A 338 20.85 15.37 -8.41
N HIS A 339 20.92 16.17 -7.37
CA HIS A 339 22.07 16.27 -6.47
C HIS A 339 21.63 15.92 -5.05
N ALA A 340 22.31 14.97 -4.41
CA ALA A 340 22.04 14.55 -3.03
C ALA A 340 23.34 14.14 -2.33
N GLY A 341 23.63 14.74 -1.17
CA GLY A 341 24.77 14.32 -0.33
C GLY A 341 26.15 14.37 -1.00
N GLY A 342 26.32 15.19 -2.05
CA GLY A 342 27.55 15.26 -2.85
C GLY A 342 27.60 14.30 -4.05
N GLN A 343 26.62 13.39 -4.20
CA GLN A 343 26.40 12.65 -5.44
C GLN A 343 25.54 13.44 -6.41
N VAL A 344 25.76 13.16 -7.70
CA VAL A 344 24.97 13.70 -8.82
C VAL A 344 24.56 12.52 -9.70
N ALA A 345 23.26 12.39 -9.93
CA ALA A 345 22.68 11.40 -10.82
C ALA A 345 21.77 12.07 -11.84
N THR A 346 21.64 11.45 -13.00
CA THR A 346 20.88 11.98 -14.13
C THR A 346 19.83 10.95 -14.53
N PHE A 347 18.56 11.33 -14.55
CA PHE A 347 17.45 10.42 -14.86
C PHE A 347 16.62 10.97 -16.03
N PRO A 348 16.34 10.16 -17.06
CA PRO A 348 15.23 10.45 -17.95
C PRO A 348 13.93 10.25 -17.19
N VAL A 349 13.08 11.27 -17.16
CA VAL A 349 11.73 11.19 -16.59
C VAL A 349 10.68 11.48 -17.66
N GLU A 350 9.58 10.77 -17.57
CA GLU A 350 8.37 11.03 -18.34
C GLU A 350 7.26 11.46 -17.38
N PHE A 351 6.82 12.71 -17.50
CA PHE A 351 5.67 13.22 -16.76
C PHE A 351 4.41 12.45 -17.20
N PRO A 352 3.75 11.72 -16.28
CA PRO A 352 2.60 10.88 -16.60
C PRO A 352 1.50 11.68 -17.28
N SER A 353 0.88 11.10 -18.30
CA SER A 353 -0.31 11.68 -18.94
C SER A 353 -1.61 11.27 -18.25
N THR A 354 -1.54 10.46 -17.19
CA THR A 354 -2.64 9.71 -16.59
C THR A 354 -2.54 9.77 -15.06
N ILE A 355 -3.71 9.82 -14.40
CA ILE A 355 -3.82 9.89 -12.94
C ILE A 355 -3.51 8.56 -12.22
N ASP A 356 -3.28 7.47 -12.95
CA ASP A 356 -2.89 6.14 -12.42
C ASP A 356 -1.47 6.07 -11.80
N LYS A 357 -0.75 7.20 -11.83
CA LYS A 357 0.57 7.40 -11.22
C LYS A 357 0.59 8.55 -10.20
N HIS A 358 -0.59 9.02 -9.78
CA HIS A 358 -0.70 9.73 -8.52
C HIS A 358 -0.61 8.70 -7.38
N GLU A 359 -0.06 9.08 -6.23
CA GLU A 359 0.16 8.19 -5.08
C GLU A 359 -0.22 8.91 -3.78
N ALA A 360 -0.53 8.12 -2.74
CA ALA A 360 -0.82 8.66 -1.42
C ALA A 360 0.35 9.52 -0.87
N PRO A 361 0.10 10.78 -0.50
CA PRO A 361 1.15 11.71 -0.09
C PRO A 361 1.77 11.27 1.23
N GLN A 362 3.06 11.60 1.42
CA GLN A 362 3.83 11.13 2.59
C GLN A 362 3.18 11.55 3.92
N TRP A 363 2.56 12.73 3.98
CA TRP A 363 1.88 13.19 5.19
C TRP A 363 0.75 12.24 5.63
N LEU A 364 0.03 11.63 4.68
CA LEU A 364 -1.06 10.70 4.98
C LEU A 364 -0.51 9.38 5.50
N GLN A 365 0.59 8.89 4.90
CA GLN A 365 1.30 7.71 5.37
C GLN A 365 1.92 7.92 6.76
N ASP A 366 2.34 9.14 7.09
CA ASP A 366 2.89 9.50 8.41
C ASP A 366 1.79 9.75 9.46
N ALA A 367 0.55 10.03 9.02
CA ALA A 367 -0.56 10.49 9.85
C ALA A 367 -1.15 9.40 10.76
N LYS A 368 -1.20 8.14 10.33
CA LYS A 368 -1.64 6.92 11.06
C LYS A 368 -3.05 6.87 11.63
N PHE A 369 -3.58 7.96 12.14
CA PHE A 369 -4.82 8.01 12.88
C PHE A 369 -5.64 9.24 12.52
N GLY A 370 -6.89 9.00 12.13
CA GLY A 370 -7.87 10.03 11.79
C GLY A 370 -9.24 9.75 12.40
N ILE A 371 -10.09 10.79 12.47
CA ILE A 371 -11.47 10.69 12.96
C ILE A 371 -12.47 10.92 11.82
N PHE A 372 -13.42 10.02 11.66
CA PHE A 372 -14.55 10.17 10.75
C PHE A 372 -15.76 10.73 11.50
N PHE A 373 -16.53 11.59 10.85
CA PHE A 373 -17.84 12.05 11.33
C PHE A 373 -18.92 11.67 10.30
N HIS A 374 -19.80 10.73 10.65
CA HIS A 374 -21.05 10.47 9.92
C HIS A 374 -22.21 11.18 10.61
N TRP A 375 -22.64 12.28 10.00
CA TRP A 375 -23.74 13.10 10.48
C TRP A 375 -24.61 13.56 9.31
N GLY A 376 -25.93 13.63 9.53
CA GLY A 376 -26.88 14.02 8.49
C GLY A 376 -28.33 13.94 8.97
N VAL A 377 -29.28 13.91 8.02
CA VAL A 377 -30.72 13.84 8.35
C VAL A 377 -31.06 12.54 9.09
N TYR A 378 -30.37 11.44 8.76
CA TYR A 378 -30.47 10.15 9.45
C TYR A 378 -30.11 10.20 10.95
N SER A 379 -29.33 11.19 11.41
CA SER A 379 -29.09 11.40 12.84
C SER A 379 -30.34 11.83 13.62
N VAL A 380 -31.43 12.24 12.94
CA VAL A 380 -32.72 12.59 13.55
C VAL A 380 -33.51 11.36 14.00
N PRO A 381 -33.81 10.36 13.15
CA PRO A 381 -34.38 9.09 13.61
C PRO A 381 -33.36 8.26 14.41
N ALA A 382 -32.07 8.30 14.01
CA ALA A 382 -30.91 7.72 14.71
C ALA A 382 -31.20 6.36 15.34
N TRP A 383 -31.64 5.39 14.53
CA TRP A 383 -32.06 4.07 14.98
C TRP A 383 -31.84 3.01 13.91
N ALA A 384 -31.27 1.87 14.28
CA ALA A 384 -31.25 0.64 13.49
C ALA A 384 -31.21 -0.57 14.42
N PRO A 385 -31.66 -1.77 13.98
CA PRO A 385 -31.50 -2.98 14.77
C PRO A 385 -30.02 -3.30 14.98
N VAL A 386 -29.56 -3.16 16.22
CA VAL A 386 -28.15 -3.27 16.63
C VAL A 386 -27.53 -4.58 16.12
N GLY A 387 -26.39 -4.46 15.42
CA GLY A 387 -25.62 -5.58 14.88
C GLY A 387 -26.24 -6.28 13.67
N GLN A 388 -27.30 -5.72 13.07
CA GLN A 388 -27.89 -6.20 11.81
C GLN A 388 -27.75 -5.18 10.68
N GLU A 389 -27.87 -3.89 11.00
CA GLU A 389 -28.06 -2.81 10.04
C GLU A 389 -27.46 -1.51 10.58
N TYR A 390 -26.98 -0.63 9.69
CA TYR A 390 -26.42 0.68 10.07
C TYR A 390 -27.51 1.76 10.15
N SER A 391 -27.44 2.69 11.11
CA SER A 391 -28.44 3.75 11.32
C SER A 391 -28.42 4.88 10.28
N GLU A 392 -27.28 5.13 9.62
CA GLU A 392 -27.19 6.09 8.52
C GLU A 392 -27.81 5.58 7.21
N TRP A 393 -28.20 4.31 7.19
CA TRP A 393 -28.98 3.66 6.11
C TRP A 393 -30.50 3.72 6.37
N TYR A 394 -30.97 4.48 7.37
CA TYR A 394 -32.37 4.54 7.80
C TYR A 394 -33.37 4.69 6.65
N TRP A 395 -33.10 5.56 5.65
CA TRP A 395 -34.03 5.77 4.54
C TRP A 395 -34.20 4.52 3.66
N TRP A 396 -33.14 3.72 3.50
CA TRP A 396 -33.19 2.45 2.78
C TRP A 396 -34.02 1.43 3.56
N GLN A 397 -33.70 1.23 4.84
CA GLN A 397 -34.33 0.23 5.70
C GLN A 397 -35.81 0.53 5.97
N MET A 398 -36.20 1.79 6.17
CA MET A 398 -37.61 2.17 6.32
C MET A 398 -38.46 1.92 5.06
N ASN A 399 -37.84 1.66 3.91
CA ASN A 399 -38.52 1.29 2.67
C ASN A 399 -38.60 -0.23 2.44
N ASN A 400 -38.03 -1.07 3.32
CA ASN A 400 -38.11 -2.53 3.24
C ASN A 400 -39.17 -3.07 4.23
N PRO A 401 -40.32 -3.60 3.78
CA PRO A 401 -41.37 -4.09 4.67
C PRO A 401 -41.00 -5.29 5.57
N ASN A 402 -39.85 -5.93 5.31
CA ASN A 402 -39.33 -7.02 6.13
C ASN A 402 -38.31 -6.55 7.18
N ASP A 403 -37.94 -5.26 7.18
CA ASP A 403 -36.93 -4.68 8.06
C ASP A 403 -37.54 -4.19 9.39
N PRO A 404 -36.89 -4.39 10.55
CA PRO A 404 -37.32 -3.80 11.82
C PRO A 404 -37.54 -2.27 11.77
N THR A 405 -36.79 -1.56 10.93
CA THR A 405 -36.83 -0.09 10.76
C THR A 405 -38.14 0.38 10.14
N TYR A 406 -38.73 -0.41 9.23
CA TYR A 406 -40.07 -0.15 8.68
C TYR A 406 -41.14 -0.17 9.78
N ALA A 407 -41.08 -1.16 10.67
CA ALA A 407 -42.00 -1.24 11.81
C ALA A 407 -41.75 -0.13 12.83
N TYR A 408 -40.49 0.13 13.19
CA TYR A 408 -40.11 1.22 14.10
C TYR A 408 -40.55 2.59 13.57
N HIS A 409 -40.40 2.84 12.27
CA HIS A 409 -40.83 4.09 11.64
C HIS A 409 -42.34 4.29 11.76
N ARG A 410 -43.13 3.28 11.36
CA ARG A 410 -44.58 3.30 11.49
C ARG A 410 -45.02 3.56 12.93
N ASP A 411 -44.43 2.83 13.88
CA ASP A 411 -44.89 2.83 15.27
C ASP A 411 -44.42 4.08 16.05
N THR A 412 -43.37 4.77 15.57
CA THR A 412 -42.80 5.98 16.20
C THR A 412 -43.27 7.28 15.54
N PHE A 413 -43.36 7.33 14.21
CA PHE A 413 -43.61 8.55 13.43
C PHE A 413 -44.95 8.50 12.65
N GLY A 414 -45.44 7.30 12.32
CA GLY A 414 -46.71 7.09 11.58
C GLY A 414 -46.54 6.84 10.09
N GLU A 415 -47.56 6.28 9.45
CA GLU A 415 -47.53 5.88 8.02
C GLU A 415 -47.51 7.06 7.04
N ASP A 416 -47.98 8.23 7.46
CA ASP A 416 -47.99 9.46 6.65
C ASP A 416 -46.68 10.26 6.75
N PHE A 417 -45.79 9.92 7.69
CA PHE A 417 -44.48 10.55 7.84
C PHE A 417 -43.50 9.97 6.81
N ASN A 418 -42.72 10.83 6.16
CA ASN A 418 -41.75 10.45 5.14
C ASN A 418 -40.35 10.89 5.58
N TYR A 419 -39.31 10.31 4.98
CA TYR A 419 -37.93 10.60 5.40
C TYR A 419 -37.57 12.09 5.39
N ASP A 420 -38.00 12.82 4.36
CA ASP A 420 -37.72 14.26 4.22
C ASP A 420 -38.37 15.12 5.31
N ASP A 421 -39.41 14.63 6.00
CA ASP A 421 -40.03 15.36 7.11
C ASP A 421 -39.06 15.50 8.31
N PHE A 422 -38.02 14.65 8.41
CA PHE A 422 -36.95 14.79 9.40
C PHE A 422 -36.06 16.03 9.18
N VAL A 423 -35.98 16.57 7.96
CA VAL A 423 -35.21 17.80 7.65
C VAL A 423 -35.74 19.00 8.46
N HIS A 424 -37.02 18.96 8.84
CA HIS A 424 -37.69 20.00 9.60
C HIS A 424 -37.86 19.66 11.09
N ALA A 425 -37.20 18.60 11.58
CA ALA A 425 -37.30 18.19 12.97
C ALA A 425 -36.75 19.22 13.96
N GLN A 426 -37.43 19.36 15.10
CA GLN A 426 -37.02 20.26 16.17
C GLN A 426 -35.75 19.75 16.87
N GLY A 427 -34.59 20.21 16.44
CA GLY A 427 -33.32 19.83 17.04
C GLY A 427 -32.13 19.89 16.10
N LEU A 428 -32.37 19.72 14.80
CA LEU A 428 -31.30 19.57 13.79
C LEU A 428 -30.26 20.70 13.88
N ALA A 429 -29.02 20.32 14.19
CA ALA A 429 -27.85 21.19 14.39
C ALA A 429 -27.96 22.27 15.50
N ASN A 430 -28.97 22.22 16.38
CA ASN A 430 -29.26 23.34 17.30
C ASN A 430 -28.21 23.55 18.41
N LYS A 431 -27.29 22.59 18.60
CA LYS A 431 -26.14 22.65 19.51
C LYS A 431 -24.82 22.42 18.77
N LEU A 432 -24.83 22.37 17.43
CA LEU A 432 -23.67 22.04 16.62
C LEU A 432 -22.64 23.16 16.70
N ASN A 433 -21.47 22.80 17.21
CA ASN A 433 -20.27 23.63 17.28
C ASN A 433 -19.12 22.88 16.60
N THR A 434 -18.72 23.31 15.40
CA THR A 434 -17.65 22.65 14.62
C THR A 434 -16.32 22.66 15.34
N THR A 435 -16.00 23.71 16.11
CA THR A 435 -14.80 23.76 16.96
C THR A 435 -14.78 22.61 17.97
N SER A 436 -15.92 22.24 18.56
CA SER A 436 -15.96 21.12 19.53
C SER A 436 -15.75 19.73 18.93
N TRP A 437 -15.95 19.59 17.61
CA TRP A 437 -15.56 18.38 16.90
C TRP A 437 -14.05 18.38 16.65
N LEU A 438 -13.46 19.52 16.27
CA LEU A 438 -12.01 19.64 16.07
C LEU A 438 -11.21 19.50 17.37
N GLU A 439 -11.73 20.04 18.48
CA GLU A 439 -11.23 19.79 19.83
C GLU A 439 -11.20 18.28 20.13
N LEU A 440 -12.23 17.52 19.75
CA LEU A 440 -12.25 16.07 19.94
C LEU A 440 -11.22 15.34 19.05
N VAL A 441 -10.96 15.81 17.82
CA VAL A 441 -9.92 15.26 16.93
C VAL A 441 -8.52 15.48 17.53
N ASP A 442 -8.27 16.67 18.08
CA ASP A 442 -7.00 17.03 18.69
C ASP A 442 -6.79 16.36 20.06
N ASP A 443 -7.84 16.31 20.90
CA ASP A 443 -7.90 15.56 22.16
C ASP A 443 -7.56 14.07 21.94
N ALA A 444 -8.11 13.46 20.88
CA ALA A 444 -7.83 12.08 20.48
C ALA A 444 -6.41 11.89 19.93
N HIS A 445 -5.66 12.97 19.74
CA HIS A 445 -4.33 13.01 19.16
C HIS A 445 -4.25 12.49 17.72
N ALA A 446 -5.35 12.57 16.97
CA ALA A 446 -5.39 12.28 15.54
C ALA A 446 -4.61 13.33 14.73
N ARG A 447 -4.46 13.07 13.43
CA ARG A 447 -3.76 13.98 12.49
C ARG A 447 -4.64 14.50 11.37
N TYR A 448 -5.79 13.89 11.17
CA TYR A 448 -6.76 14.28 10.16
C TYR A 448 -8.18 13.94 10.62
N PHE A 449 -9.16 14.52 9.94
CA PHE A 449 -10.54 14.09 10.04
C PHE A 449 -11.17 13.95 8.66
N VAL A 450 -12.23 13.16 8.56
CA VAL A 450 -13.10 13.07 7.37
C VAL A 450 -14.53 13.38 7.79
N PHE A 451 -15.22 14.25 7.06
CA PHE A 451 -16.61 14.63 7.34
C PHE A 451 -17.55 14.25 6.18
N THR A 452 -18.70 13.63 6.48
CA THR A 452 -19.73 13.33 5.47
C THR A 452 -20.34 14.61 4.89
N THR A 453 -19.98 14.96 3.65
CA THR A 453 -20.59 16.12 2.97
C THR A 453 -21.97 15.81 2.41
N LYS A 454 -22.13 14.61 1.84
CA LYS A 454 -23.38 14.03 1.35
C LYS A 454 -23.30 12.52 1.54
N HIS A 455 -24.29 11.94 2.23
CA HIS A 455 -24.42 10.48 2.35
C HIS A 455 -25.35 9.94 1.25
N HIS A 456 -25.65 8.64 1.30
CA HIS A 456 -26.51 7.97 0.31
C HIS A 456 -27.94 8.55 0.24
N ASP A 457 -28.38 9.36 1.22
CA ASP A 457 -29.69 10.04 1.25
C ASP A 457 -29.75 11.36 0.46
N GLY A 458 -28.64 11.75 -0.18
CA GLY A 458 -28.56 12.91 -1.06
C GLY A 458 -28.58 14.27 -0.38
N PHE A 459 -28.61 14.33 0.94
CA PHE A 459 -28.74 15.60 1.64
C PHE A 459 -27.38 16.29 1.79
N ALA A 460 -27.16 17.37 1.04
CA ALA A 460 -25.89 18.09 1.03
C ALA A 460 -25.70 18.97 2.28
N LEU A 461 -24.56 18.87 2.94
CA LEU A 461 -24.21 19.61 4.16
C LEU A 461 -23.42 20.91 3.91
N TRP A 462 -23.38 21.38 2.66
CA TRP A 462 -22.78 22.64 2.22
C TRP A 462 -23.71 23.44 1.30
N ASP A 463 -23.30 24.66 0.91
CA ASP A 463 -24.04 25.51 -0.03
C ASP A 463 -23.83 25.10 -1.50
N THR A 464 -24.41 23.97 -1.90
CA THR A 464 -24.36 23.50 -3.30
C THR A 464 -25.33 24.26 -4.21
N HIS A 465 -24.93 24.50 -5.46
CA HIS A 465 -25.78 25.10 -6.49
C HIS A 465 -26.40 24.07 -7.43
N THR A 466 -26.07 22.79 -7.30
CA THR A 466 -26.66 21.68 -8.08
C THR A 466 -28.09 21.32 -7.67
N THR A 467 -28.43 21.45 -6.39
CA THR A 467 -29.72 21.02 -5.81
C THR A 467 -30.16 21.96 -4.70
N ASP A 468 -31.46 22.11 -4.49
CA ASP A 468 -32.01 22.77 -3.29
C ASP A 468 -32.11 21.80 -2.09
N ARG A 469 -31.75 20.51 -2.27
CA ARG A 469 -31.65 19.50 -1.20
C ARG A 469 -30.38 19.68 -0.36
N SER A 470 -30.28 20.80 0.35
CA SER A 470 -29.16 21.10 1.22
C SER A 470 -29.58 21.61 2.60
N ILE A 471 -28.69 21.46 3.56
CA ILE A 471 -28.81 22.00 4.92
C ILE A 471 -28.95 23.54 4.94
N VAL A 472 -28.42 24.20 3.91
CA VAL A 472 -28.48 25.67 3.72
C VAL A 472 -29.87 26.10 3.25
N ASN A 473 -30.49 25.35 2.34
CA ASN A 473 -31.80 25.68 1.78
C ASN A 473 -32.96 25.23 2.68
N LEU A 474 -32.94 23.97 3.12
CA LEU A 474 -34.07 23.30 3.80
C LEU A 474 -33.92 23.19 5.33
N GLY A 475 -32.68 23.19 5.83
CA GLY A 475 -32.35 22.98 7.25
C GLY A 475 -32.08 24.28 8.03
N PRO A 476 -31.16 24.27 9.02
CA PRO A 476 -30.80 25.41 9.87
C PRO A 476 -30.10 26.58 9.14
N LYS A 477 -29.92 26.54 7.81
CA LYS A 477 -29.33 27.61 7.00
C LYS A 477 -27.86 27.90 7.33
N ARG A 478 -27.07 26.85 7.55
CA ARG A 478 -25.63 26.87 7.89
C ARG A 478 -24.85 26.00 6.92
N ASP A 479 -23.75 26.48 6.37
CA ASP A 479 -22.81 25.65 5.59
C ASP A 479 -21.84 24.99 6.58
N ILE A 480 -22.12 23.74 6.94
CA ILE A 480 -21.37 23.02 7.98
C ILE A 480 -19.99 22.63 7.48
N VAL A 481 -19.83 22.33 6.19
CA VAL A 481 -18.53 22.05 5.58
C VAL A 481 -17.64 23.30 5.65
N ASN A 482 -18.17 24.46 5.25
CA ASN A 482 -17.43 25.72 5.33
C ASN A 482 -17.07 26.10 6.77
N GLU A 483 -18.00 25.97 7.72
CA GLU A 483 -17.76 26.23 9.14
C GLU A 483 -16.66 25.32 9.72
N LEU A 484 -16.66 24.03 9.37
CA LEU A 484 -15.69 23.05 9.87
C LEU A 484 -14.29 23.26 9.25
N ILE A 485 -14.22 23.46 7.94
CA ILE A 485 -12.95 23.68 7.22
C ILE A 485 -12.33 25.04 7.58
N THR A 486 -13.15 26.08 7.77
CA THR A 486 -12.65 27.40 8.23
C THR A 486 -12.08 27.32 9.64
N ALA A 487 -12.79 26.67 10.57
CA ALA A 487 -12.31 26.46 11.94
C ALA A 487 -11.03 25.61 11.97
N ALA A 488 -10.96 24.52 11.20
CA ALA A 488 -9.77 23.68 11.12
C ALA A 488 -8.54 24.48 10.65
N ARG A 489 -8.68 25.27 9.57
CA ARG A 489 -7.58 26.09 9.03
C ARG A 489 -7.12 27.22 9.95
N HIS A 490 -8.02 27.77 10.77
CA HIS A 490 -7.73 28.90 11.65
C HIS A 490 -7.20 28.43 13.02
N ASP A 491 -7.90 27.51 13.67
CA ASP A 491 -7.66 27.12 15.06
C ASP A 491 -6.79 25.86 15.19
N PHE A 492 -6.82 24.96 14.19
CA PHE A 492 -6.12 23.65 14.20
C PHE A 492 -5.29 23.41 12.93
N PRO A 493 -4.39 24.32 12.51
CA PRO A 493 -3.69 24.26 11.22
C PRO A 493 -2.73 23.07 11.05
N HIS A 494 -2.52 22.26 12.10
CA HIS A 494 -1.80 20.98 12.05
C HIS A 494 -2.69 19.78 11.67
N LEU A 495 -4.01 19.93 11.74
CA LEU A 495 -4.95 18.90 11.30
C LEU A 495 -5.16 18.96 9.79
N LYS A 496 -5.14 17.78 9.18
CA LYS A 496 -5.46 17.58 7.77
C LYS A 496 -6.95 17.32 7.58
N THR A 497 -7.49 17.82 6.47
CA THR A 497 -8.93 17.92 6.21
C THR A 497 -9.40 16.92 5.18
N GLY A 498 -10.46 16.19 5.47
CA GLY A 498 -11.03 15.20 4.58
C GLY A 498 -12.54 15.39 4.41
N LEU A 499 -13.03 15.15 3.20
CA LEU A 499 -14.44 15.25 2.86
C LEU A 499 -14.90 13.93 2.24
N TYR A 500 -15.90 13.30 2.86
CA TYR A 500 -16.57 12.13 2.30
C TYR A 500 -17.67 12.55 1.35
N PHE A 501 -17.81 11.80 0.26
CA PHE A 501 -18.81 12.04 -0.78
C PHE A 501 -19.41 10.73 -1.30
N SER A 502 -20.70 10.53 -1.02
CA SER A 502 -21.48 9.44 -1.62
C SER A 502 -21.70 9.69 -3.12
N LEU A 503 -21.19 8.77 -3.95
CA LEU A 503 -21.49 8.72 -5.39
C LEU A 503 -22.95 8.33 -5.68
N PRO A 504 -23.55 7.31 -5.02
CA PRO A 504 -24.98 7.04 -5.20
C PRO A 504 -25.84 8.04 -4.42
N GLU A 505 -27.08 8.19 -4.88
CA GLU A 505 -28.10 9.00 -4.22
C GLU A 505 -29.43 8.26 -4.28
N TRP A 506 -29.72 7.52 -3.21
CA TRP A 506 -30.90 6.67 -3.15
C TRP A 506 -32.17 7.50 -3.31
N TYR A 507 -33.07 6.97 -4.13
CA TYR A 507 -34.34 7.59 -4.47
C TYR A 507 -34.24 8.98 -5.13
N HIS A 508 -33.08 9.36 -5.69
CA HIS A 508 -33.02 10.53 -6.57
C HIS A 508 -33.69 10.23 -7.93
N PRO A 509 -34.59 11.10 -8.45
CA PRO A 509 -35.39 10.80 -9.65
C PRO A 509 -34.62 10.44 -10.94
N GLN A 510 -33.36 10.89 -11.06
CA GLN A 510 -32.47 10.58 -12.20
C GLN A 510 -31.33 9.62 -11.85
N PHE A 511 -31.26 9.09 -10.62
CA PHE A 511 -30.28 8.08 -10.26
C PHE A 511 -30.78 6.69 -10.67
N ASP A 512 -30.04 6.03 -11.56
CA ASP A 512 -30.19 4.59 -11.82
C ASP A 512 -29.24 3.84 -10.88
N GLY A 513 -29.79 2.97 -10.04
CA GLY A 513 -29.05 2.16 -9.08
C GLY A 513 -28.95 0.68 -9.46
N SER A 514 -29.46 0.31 -10.64
CA SER A 514 -29.71 -1.09 -11.01
C SER A 514 -28.45 -1.93 -11.21
N ASP A 515 -27.31 -1.30 -11.49
CA ASP A 515 -25.99 -1.94 -11.60
C ASP A 515 -25.49 -2.52 -10.26
N LYS A 516 -25.90 -1.90 -9.15
CA LYS A 516 -25.54 -2.25 -7.77
C LYS A 516 -26.70 -2.84 -6.96
N GLY A 517 -27.90 -2.94 -7.55
CA GLY A 517 -29.11 -3.39 -6.87
C GLY A 517 -29.80 -2.32 -5.99
N TRP A 518 -29.38 -1.06 -6.08
CA TRP A 518 -30.05 0.06 -5.42
C TRP A 518 -31.36 0.41 -6.16
N SER A 519 -32.37 0.89 -5.44
CA SER A 519 -33.71 1.14 -6.00
C SER A 519 -33.74 2.16 -7.14
N GLY A 520 -32.97 3.25 -7.02
CA GLY A 520 -33.02 4.39 -7.94
C GLY A 520 -34.41 5.05 -8.03
N GLY A 521 -34.56 5.99 -8.96
CA GLY A 521 -35.84 6.61 -9.31
C GLY A 521 -36.49 7.46 -8.20
N PRO A 522 -37.71 7.98 -8.40
CA PRO A 522 -38.34 8.91 -7.44
C PRO A 522 -38.77 8.21 -6.14
N PRO A 523 -38.74 8.92 -4.99
CA PRO A 523 -39.07 8.35 -3.70
C PRO A 523 -40.55 8.00 -3.59
N ARG A 524 -40.86 7.02 -2.74
CA ARG A 524 -42.23 6.57 -2.47
C ARG A 524 -42.48 6.52 -0.97
N ASN A 525 -43.73 6.75 -0.58
CA ASN A 525 -44.19 6.44 0.76
C ASN A 525 -44.28 4.90 0.91
N PRO A 526 -43.60 4.29 1.90
CA PRO A 526 -43.40 2.83 1.93
C PRO A 526 -44.63 2.03 2.40
N TYR A 527 -45.67 2.71 2.91
CA TYR A 527 -46.92 2.08 3.35
C TYR A 527 -48.00 2.13 2.25
N THR A 528 -48.06 3.23 1.50
CA THR A 528 -49.07 3.46 0.46
C THR A 528 -48.58 3.20 -0.97
N GLY A 529 -47.27 3.08 -1.19
CA GLY A 529 -46.63 2.91 -2.51
C GLY A 529 -46.72 4.14 -3.43
N LYS A 530 -47.33 5.23 -2.95
CA LYS A 530 -47.47 6.49 -3.70
C LYS A 530 -46.11 7.16 -3.84
N GLU A 531 -45.88 7.74 -5.01
CA GLU A 531 -44.73 8.62 -5.25
C GLU A 531 -44.87 9.90 -4.41
N ILE A 532 -43.76 10.32 -3.80
CA ILE A 532 -43.66 11.56 -3.02
C ILE A 532 -42.65 12.51 -3.68
N PRO A 533 -42.75 13.83 -3.49
CA PRO A 533 -41.78 14.76 -4.04
C PRO A 533 -40.39 14.51 -3.48
N TYR A 534 -39.36 14.54 -4.33
CA TYR A 534 -37.97 14.61 -3.87
C TYR A 534 -37.69 16.05 -3.41
N THR A 535 -37.59 16.30 -2.10
CA THR A 535 -37.54 17.66 -1.57
C THR A 535 -36.24 18.35 -1.97
N GLY A 536 -36.37 19.55 -2.55
CA GLY A 536 -35.23 20.30 -3.09
C GLY A 536 -34.79 19.91 -4.50
N TYR A 537 -35.53 19.06 -5.21
CA TYR A 537 -35.18 18.63 -6.58
C TYR A 537 -35.05 19.81 -7.56
N ARG A 538 -33.90 19.88 -8.25
CA ARG A 538 -33.72 20.67 -9.46
C ARG A 538 -33.76 19.74 -10.68
N PRO A 539 -34.55 20.04 -11.73
CA PRO A 539 -34.62 19.17 -12.91
C PRO A 539 -33.28 19.10 -13.66
N ILE A 540 -32.73 17.89 -13.72
CA ILE A 540 -31.55 17.50 -14.52
C ILE A 540 -31.92 16.33 -15.46
N GLN A 541 -31.06 15.99 -16.41
CA GLN A 541 -31.20 14.83 -17.31
C GLN A 541 -30.09 13.79 -17.10
N ASP A 542 -28.90 14.23 -16.66
CA ASP A 542 -27.74 13.38 -16.38
C ASP A 542 -27.30 13.58 -14.92
N PHE A 543 -27.66 12.62 -14.06
CA PHE A 543 -27.29 12.65 -12.64
C PHE A 543 -25.77 12.75 -12.41
N VAL A 544 -24.97 12.13 -13.27
CA VAL A 544 -23.51 12.11 -13.12
C VAL A 544 -22.93 13.46 -13.52
N ASN A 545 -23.25 13.95 -14.71
CA ASN A 545 -22.60 15.14 -15.28
C ASN A 545 -23.26 16.47 -14.88
N GLU A 546 -24.52 16.49 -14.44
CA GLU A 546 -25.20 17.73 -13.98
C GLU A 546 -25.29 17.86 -12.45
N LEU A 547 -25.06 16.79 -11.68
CA LEU A 547 -25.11 16.81 -10.21
C LEU A 547 -23.84 16.23 -9.57
N GLN A 548 -23.50 14.97 -9.80
CA GLN A 548 -22.39 14.30 -9.10
C GLN A 548 -21.02 14.94 -9.35
N VAL A 549 -20.64 15.16 -10.61
CA VAL A 549 -19.37 15.78 -10.99
C VAL A 549 -19.30 17.26 -10.57
N PRO A 550 -20.31 18.11 -10.81
CA PRO A 550 -20.28 19.48 -10.32
C PRO A 550 -20.20 19.59 -8.80
N GLN A 551 -20.89 18.73 -8.02
CA GLN A 551 -20.74 18.69 -6.56
C GLN A 551 -19.31 18.35 -6.13
N ALA A 552 -18.65 17.37 -6.76
CA ALA A 552 -17.25 17.07 -6.45
C ALA A 552 -16.33 18.27 -6.74
N LEU A 553 -16.51 18.94 -7.89
CA LEU A 553 -15.75 20.13 -8.26
C LEU A 553 -16.01 21.32 -7.30
N GLU A 554 -17.27 21.55 -6.89
CA GLU A 554 -17.62 22.54 -5.85
C GLU A 554 -16.83 22.29 -4.56
N LEU A 555 -16.81 21.04 -4.08
CA LEU A 555 -16.13 20.66 -2.84
C LEU A 555 -14.60 20.87 -2.96
N ILE A 556 -14.02 20.51 -4.10
CA ILE A 556 -12.59 20.68 -4.41
C ILE A 556 -12.19 22.16 -4.48
N ASP A 557 -12.97 22.98 -5.17
CA ASP A 557 -12.60 24.38 -5.45
C ASP A 557 -12.88 25.32 -4.28
N ASN A 558 -14.00 25.11 -3.56
CA ASN A 558 -14.40 25.96 -2.44
C ASN A 558 -13.70 25.55 -1.13
N TYR A 559 -13.63 24.24 -0.85
CA TYR A 559 -13.16 23.75 0.45
C TYR A 559 -11.75 23.18 0.41
N GLN A 560 -11.22 22.77 -0.75
CA GLN A 560 -9.83 22.32 -0.93
C GLN A 560 -9.40 21.26 0.13
N PRO A 561 -10.08 20.12 0.22
CA PRO A 561 -9.69 19.07 1.15
C PRO A 561 -8.29 18.54 0.85
N ASP A 562 -7.69 17.92 1.86
CA ASP A 562 -6.50 17.08 1.72
C ASP A 562 -6.86 15.62 1.35
N ILE A 563 -8.07 15.15 1.71
CA ILE A 563 -8.60 13.82 1.33
C ILE A 563 -10.00 13.95 0.71
N PHE A 564 -10.21 13.33 -0.45
CA PHE A 564 -11.53 13.13 -1.04
C PHE A 564 -11.93 11.65 -0.92
N TRP A 565 -12.85 11.35 0.00
CA TRP A 565 -13.19 9.98 0.40
C TRP A 565 -14.54 9.57 -0.24
N CYS A 566 -14.50 8.89 -1.38
CA CYS A 566 -15.71 8.44 -2.07
C CYS A 566 -16.30 7.20 -1.39
N ASP A 567 -17.52 6.81 -1.78
CA ASP A 567 -18.10 5.54 -1.32
C ASP A 567 -19.03 4.87 -2.34
N GLN A 568 -19.22 3.56 -2.18
CA GLN A 568 -20.02 2.62 -2.99
C GLN A 568 -19.64 2.46 -4.48
N GLY A 569 -19.00 3.46 -5.09
CA GLY A 569 -18.76 3.51 -6.53
C GLY A 569 -20.08 3.61 -7.31
N GLY A 570 -20.21 2.80 -8.38
CA GLY A 570 -21.38 2.80 -9.26
C GLY A 570 -21.21 3.76 -10.43
N PHE A 571 -22.32 4.18 -11.06
CA PHE A 571 -22.30 5.15 -12.15
C PHE A 571 -21.60 6.46 -11.74
N ASN A 572 -20.52 6.79 -12.43
CA ASN A 572 -19.67 7.93 -12.15
C ASN A 572 -18.98 8.45 -13.41
N ASN A 573 -18.36 9.61 -13.27
CA ASN A 573 -17.39 10.15 -14.22
C ASN A 573 -16.20 10.75 -13.45
N SER A 574 -15.70 9.98 -12.46
CA SER A 574 -14.81 10.49 -11.41
C SER A 574 -13.46 10.97 -11.92
N THR A 575 -13.00 10.41 -13.05
CA THR A 575 -11.76 10.80 -13.72
C THR A 575 -11.70 12.31 -14.00
N ILE A 576 -12.82 12.95 -14.37
CA ILE A 576 -12.84 14.39 -14.68
C ILE A 576 -12.48 15.25 -13.46
N TRP A 577 -13.11 14.98 -12.31
CA TRP A 577 -12.82 15.77 -11.10
C TRP A 577 -11.51 15.35 -10.43
N GLN A 578 -11.11 14.08 -10.55
CA GLN A 578 -9.79 13.62 -10.08
C GLN A 578 -8.63 14.27 -10.86
N GLU A 579 -8.72 14.35 -12.20
CA GLU A 579 -7.73 15.07 -13.02
C GLU A 579 -7.59 16.53 -12.60
N HIS A 580 -8.71 17.23 -12.34
CA HIS A 580 -8.71 18.59 -11.83
C HIS A 580 -8.12 18.70 -10.42
N TYR A 581 -8.48 17.77 -9.51
CA TYR A 581 -8.01 17.74 -8.12
C TYR A 581 -6.49 17.58 -8.04
N PHE A 582 -5.94 16.54 -8.67
CA PHE A 582 -4.51 16.23 -8.65
C PHE A 582 -3.68 17.25 -9.43
N ALA A 583 -4.19 17.82 -10.53
CA ALA A 583 -3.48 18.87 -11.26
C ALA A 583 -3.42 20.20 -10.48
N LYS A 584 -4.38 20.44 -9.57
CA LYS A 584 -4.48 21.68 -8.79
C LYS A 584 -3.79 21.57 -7.42
N TYR A 585 -3.80 20.39 -6.80
CA TYR A 585 -3.26 20.15 -5.47
C TYR A 585 -2.43 18.84 -5.46
N PRO A 586 -1.08 18.90 -5.40
CA PRO A 586 -0.19 17.74 -5.52
C PRO A 586 -0.09 16.85 -4.27
N GLU A 587 -0.48 17.35 -3.10
CA GLU A 587 -0.28 16.67 -1.81
C GLU A 587 -1.63 16.29 -1.18
N VAL A 588 -2.55 15.79 -2.02
CA VAL A 588 -3.91 15.33 -1.63
C VAL A 588 -4.06 13.83 -1.83
N ALA A 589 -5.17 13.23 -1.39
CA ALA A 589 -5.43 11.80 -1.56
C ALA A 589 -6.88 11.48 -1.93
N VAL A 590 -7.07 10.36 -2.63
CA VAL A 590 -8.37 9.80 -3.02
C VAL A 590 -8.43 8.29 -2.74
N ASN A 591 -9.53 7.80 -2.16
CA ASN A 591 -9.70 6.39 -1.79
C ASN A 591 -10.16 5.50 -2.98
N ASP A 592 -10.10 4.17 -2.80
CA ASP A 592 -10.44 3.17 -3.83
C ASP A 592 -11.95 2.94 -4.07
N ARG A 593 -12.82 3.82 -3.56
CA ARG A 593 -14.28 3.71 -3.71
C ARG A 593 -14.90 4.70 -4.69
N CYS A 594 -14.09 5.43 -5.47
CA CYS A 594 -14.57 6.45 -6.42
C CYS A 594 -15.19 5.91 -7.73
N GLY A 595 -15.41 4.60 -7.83
CA GLY A 595 -16.14 3.96 -8.94
C GLY A 595 -15.35 3.80 -10.25
N ASN A 596 -14.10 4.27 -10.29
CA ASN A 596 -13.16 4.05 -11.40
C ASN A 596 -11.89 3.32 -10.91
N GLU A 597 -10.95 3.05 -11.81
CA GLU A 597 -9.73 2.29 -11.51
C GLU A 597 -8.64 3.11 -10.80
N PHE A 598 -8.88 4.39 -10.50
CA PHE A 598 -7.85 5.33 -10.03
C PHE A 598 -8.07 5.75 -8.59
N SER A 599 -7.03 5.60 -7.77
CA SER A 599 -7.03 5.96 -6.35
C SER A 599 -5.62 5.88 -5.76
N ASP A 600 -5.41 6.54 -4.62
CA ASP A 600 -4.13 6.63 -3.93
C ASP A 600 -3.95 5.54 -2.86
N PHE A 601 -5.04 5.14 -2.22
CA PHE A 601 -5.03 4.18 -1.11
C PHE A 601 -6.24 3.25 -1.14
N SER A 602 -6.06 2.05 -0.58
CA SER A 602 -7.15 1.08 -0.42
C SER A 602 -7.89 1.21 0.91
N THR A 603 -9.17 0.86 0.94
CA THR A 603 -9.99 0.92 2.15
C THR A 603 -10.42 -0.47 2.64
N VAL A 604 -10.40 -0.67 3.96
CA VAL A 604 -10.85 -1.90 4.62
C VAL A 604 -11.83 -1.52 5.74
N GLU A 605 -13.02 -2.11 5.72
CA GLU A 605 -14.11 -1.72 6.63
C GLU A 605 -14.44 -2.87 7.59
N TYR A 606 -14.50 -2.60 8.91
CA TYR A 606 -14.72 -3.56 10.01
C TYR A 606 -13.84 -4.83 10.04
N HIS A 607 -12.88 -4.96 9.12
CA HIS A 607 -12.00 -6.10 9.00
C HIS A 607 -10.55 -5.71 9.32
N ARG A 608 -9.90 -6.49 10.18
CA ARG A 608 -8.45 -6.40 10.36
C ARG A 608 -7.78 -7.01 9.13
N SER A 609 -6.97 -6.23 8.41
CA SER A 609 -6.10 -6.80 7.39
C SER A 609 -5.02 -7.65 8.07
N SER A 610 -5.06 -8.96 7.85
CA SER A 610 -3.92 -9.86 8.16
C SER A 610 -2.89 -9.89 7.02
N ALA A 611 -3.13 -9.11 5.96
CA ALA A 611 -2.29 -9.00 4.79
C ALA A 611 -1.60 -7.64 4.78
N THR A 612 -0.28 -7.64 4.89
CA THR A 612 0.53 -6.46 4.60
C THR A 612 0.42 -6.19 3.11
N SER A 613 -0.16 -5.03 2.77
CA SER A 613 -0.36 -4.57 1.40
C SER A 613 0.80 -3.68 0.99
N ASN A 614 1.35 -3.91 -0.20
CA ASN A 614 2.36 -3.04 -0.81
C ASN A 614 1.79 -1.71 -1.28
N ARG A 615 0.48 -1.63 -1.41
CA ARG A 615 -0.26 -0.38 -1.59
C ARG A 615 -0.67 0.15 -0.22
N PHE A 616 -0.43 1.44 0.02
CA PHE A 616 -0.90 2.12 1.21
C PHE A 616 -2.43 1.99 1.35
N TRP A 617 -2.91 1.89 2.59
CA TRP A 617 -4.28 1.50 2.89
C TRP A 617 -4.78 2.08 4.23
N GLU A 618 -6.10 2.12 4.39
CA GLU A 618 -6.79 2.69 5.54
C GLU A 618 -7.88 1.73 6.05
N ALA A 619 -7.85 1.41 7.33
CA ALA A 619 -8.94 0.75 8.05
C ALA A 619 -9.98 1.77 8.49
N THR A 620 -11.26 1.45 8.40
CA THR A 620 -12.36 2.29 8.91
C THR A 620 -13.43 1.46 9.63
N ARG A 621 -13.96 2.02 10.73
CA ARG A 621 -15.03 1.44 11.56
C ARG A 621 -15.60 2.48 12.53
N GLY A 622 -16.79 2.25 13.07
CA GLY A 622 -17.32 3.05 14.17
C GLY A 622 -16.73 2.73 15.54
N VAL A 623 -16.70 3.75 16.42
CA VAL A 623 -16.60 3.58 17.88
C VAL A 623 -17.87 2.92 18.43
N ASP A 624 -19.02 3.19 17.80
CA ASP A 624 -20.13 2.22 17.77
C ASP A 624 -19.74 1.08 16.81
N PRO A 625 -19.52 -0.17 17.26
CA PRO A 625 -19.12 -1.26 16.38
C PRO A 625 -20.22 -1.71 15.40
N TYR A 626 -21.42 -1.10 15.43
CA TYR A 626 -22.58 -1.51 14.63
C TYR A 626 -23.14 -0.42 13.69
N SER A 627 -22.56 0.79 13.65
CA SER A 627 -23.06 1.88 12.80
C SER A 627 -22.03 2.99 12.61
N PHE A 628 -22.09 3.72 11.50
CA PHE A 628 -21.37 4.99 11.38
C PHE A 628 -22.18 6.18 11.93
N GLY A 629 -23.46 6.28 11.58
CA GLY A 629 -24.40 7.24 12.17
C GLY A 629 -24.67 6.95 13.65
N TYR A 630 -25.22 7.94 14.36
CA TYR A 630 -25.64 7.74 15.74
C TYR A 630 -26.82 6.75 15.82
N ASN A 631 -26.63 5.60 16.48
CA ASN A 631 -27.70 4.66 16.77
C ASN A 631 -28.12 4.72 18.25
N ARG A 632 -29.29 5.31 18.55
CA ARG A 632 -29.85 5.38 19.91
C ARG A 632 -30.26 4.01 20.47
N ALA A 633 -30.31 2.98 19.65
CA ALA A 633 -30.59 1.62 20.08
C ALA A 633 -29.34 0.91 20.64
N THR A 634 -28.12 1.38 20.32
CA THR A 634 -26.87 0.80 20.81
C THR A 634 -26.76 0.99 22.33
N PRO A 635 -26.68 -0.09 23.13
CA PRO A 635 -26.50 0.03 24.58
C PRO A 635 -25.12 0.63 24.93
N LEU A 636 -25.05 1.39 26.02
CA LEU A 636 -23.80 2.06 26.43
C LEU A 636 -22.64 1.07 26.68
N ASP A 637 -22.94 -0.15 27.15
CA ASP A 637 -21.98 -1.24 27.38
C ASP A 637 -21.57 -2.00 26.11
N LYS A 638 -21.95 -1.49 24.93
CA LYS A 638 -21.69 -2.10 23.62
C LYS A 638 -20.89 -1.22 22.66
N TYR A 639 -20.55 0.00 23.08
CA TYR A 639 -19.51 0.80 22.41
C TYR A 639 -18.14 0.15 22.60
N ALA A 640 -17.25 0.33 21.63
CA ALA A 640 -15.90 -0.20 21.71
C ALA A 640 -15.10 0.52 22.80
N SER A 641 -14.30 -0.26 23.53
CA SER A 641 -13.44 0.26 24.60
C SER A 641 -12.18 0.93 24.05
N PRO A 642 -11.52 1.83 24.81
CA PRO A 642 -10.20 2.36 24.45
C PRO A 642 -9.19 1.24 24.15
N LEU A 643 -9.19 0.18 24.96
CA LEU A 643 -8.34 -1.00 24.80
C LEU A 643 -8.53 -1.65 23.41
N GLU A 644 -9.77 -1.94 23.01
CA GLU A 644 -10.08 -2.57 21.73
C GLU A 644 -9.55 -1.75 20.55
N LEU A 645 -9.77 -0.44 20.60
CA LEU A 645 -9.43 0.49 19.51
C LEU A 645 -7.93 0.83 19.47
N LEU A 646 -7.24 0.87 20.61
CA LEU A 646 -5.79 1.01 20.67
C LEU A 646 -5.06 -0.24 20.15
N VAL A 647 -5.57 -1.42 20.49
CA VAL A 647 -5.08 -2.69 19.91
C VAL A 647 -5.24 -2.67 18.39
N GLU A 648 -6.40 -2.23 17.89
CA GLU A 648 -6.66 -2.12 16.45
C GLU A 648 -5.75 -1.08 15.78
N LEU A 649 -5.54 0.08 16.39
CA LEU A 649 -4.59 1.10 15.91
C LEU A 649 -3.16 0.54 15.80
N VAL A 650 -2.69 -0.18 16.82
CA VAL A 650 -1.34 -0.79 16.83
C VAL A 650 -1.22 -1.90 15.78
N ASP A 651 -2.23 -2.76 15.64
CA ASP A 651 -2.28 -3.81 14.60
C ASP A 651 -2.22 -3.19 13.18
N VAL A 652 -2.99 -2.12 12.93
CA VAL A 652 -3.04 -1.41 11.63
C VAL A 652 -1.75 -0.66 11.30
N VAL A 653 -1.19 0.09 12.26
CA VAL A 653 0.04 0.88 12.04
C VAL A 653 1.26 -0.01 11.84
N ALA A 654 1.35 -1.14 12.57
CA ALA A 654 2.44 -2.11 12.39
C ALA A 654 2.39 -2.82 11.03
N THR A 655 1.21 -2.95 10.42
CA THR A 655 0.99 -3.50 9.08
C THR A 655 0.97 -2.44 7.96
N GLY A 656 1.36 -1.20 8.29
CA GLY A 656 1.61 -0.11 7.35
C GLY A 656 0.40 0.75 6.96
N GLY A 657 -0.77 0.50 7.53
CA GLY A 657 -1.99 1.26 7.26
C GLY A 657 -2.21 2.46 8.18
N ASN A 658 -3.29 3.20 7.90
CA ASN A 658 -3.90 4.14 8.83
C ASN A 658 -5.22 3.59 9.39
N LEU A 659 -5.63 4.07 10.58
CA LEU A 659 -6.95 3.83 11.14
C LEU A 659 -7.78 5.13 11.13
N LEU A 660 -8.95 5.10 10.51
CA LEU A 660 -9.94 6.17 10.48
C LEU A 660 -11.15 5.76 11.34
N LEU A 661 -11.19 6.22 12.60
CA LEU A 661 -12.26 5.87 13.53
C LEU A 661 -13.45 6.81 13.42
N ASN A 662 -14.64 6.25 13.20
CA ASN A 662 -15.85 7.02 13.06
C ASN A 662 -16.58 7.28 14.39
N VAL A 663 -17.05 8.51 14.54
CA VAL A 663 -18.10 8.91 15.49
C VAL A 663 -19.36 9.36 14.76
N GLY A 664 -20.52 9.02 15.32
CA GLY A 664 -21.83 9.49 14.87
C GLY A 664 -22.38 10.53 15.85
N PRO A 665 -22.43 11.83 15.50
CA PRO A 665 -23.08 12.84 16.32
C PRO A 665 -24.61 12.69 16.32
N ASP A 666 -25.24 13.12 17.41
CA ASP A 666 -26.71 13.21 17.56
C ASP A 666 -27.33 14.27 16.63
N GLU A 667 -28.66 14.33 16.56
CA GLU A 667 -29.36 15.29 15.70
C GLU A 667 -28.99 16.74 16.01
N THR A 668 -28.60 17.03 17.25
CA THR A 668 -28.23 18.37 17.69
C THR A 668 -26.81 18.77 17.30
N GLY A 669 -26.01 17.82 16.82
CA GLY A 669 -24.61 17.97 16.46
C GLY A 669 -23.63 17.70 17.61
N ARG A 670 -24.05 17.00 18.67
CA ARG A 670 -23.18 16.59 19.77
C ARG A 670 -22.71 15.15 19.57
N VAL A 671 -21.42 14.90 19.78
CA VAL A 671 -20.91 13.52 19.84
C VAL A 671 -21.36 12.89 21.17
N PRO A 672 -21.96 11.69 21.17
CA PRO A 672 -22.37 10.99 22.39
C PRO A 672 -21.22 10.74 23.36
N GLU A 673 -21.49 10.80 24.66
CA GLU A 673 -20.44 10.72 25.69
C GLU A 673 -19.53 9.49 25.57
N PRO A 674 -20.02 8.24 25.37
CA PRO A 674 -19.15 7.06 25.24
C PRO A 674 -18.15 7.15 24.10
N MET A 675 -18.52 7.79 22.99
CA MET A 675 -17.59 8.02 21.88
C MET A 675 -16.53 9.05 22.27
N THR A 676 -16.91 10.12 22.98
CA THR A 676 -15.98 11.17 23.39
C THR A 676 -15.02 10.77 24.51
N SER A 677 -15.47 9.96 25.47
CA SER A 677 -14.61 9.43 26.53
C SER A 677 -13.63 8.42 25.95
N THR A 678 -14.11 7.45 25.15
CA THR A 678 -13.22 6.49 24.47
C THR A 678 -12.13 7.17 23.65
N LEU A 679 -12.46 8.17 22.83
CA LEU A 679 -11.46 8.88 22.02
C LEU A 679 -10.48 9.70 22.85
N ARG A 680 -10.90 10.32 23.95
CA ARG A 680 -10.01 11.05 24.86
C ARG A 680 -9.05 10.13 25.60
N ASP A 681 -9.52 8.98 26.06
CA ASP A 681 -8.69 7.98 26.73
C ASP A 681 -7.65 7.39 25.75
N MET A 682 -8.05 7.12 24.51
CA MET A 682 -7.10 6.81 23.43
C MET A 682 -6.05 7.92 23.27
N GLY A 683 -6.47 9.18 23.18
CA GLY A 683 -5.57 10.34 23.04
C GLY A 683 -4.56 10.47 24.19
N HIS A 684 -5.01 10.29 25.43
CA HIS A 684 -4.15 10.27 26.62
C HIS A 684 -3.09 9.16 26.54
N TRP A 685 -3.42 7.97 26.03
CA TRP A 685 -2.46 6.89 25.84
C TRP A 685 -1.51 7.11 24.66
N ILE A 686 -2.03 7.65 23.54
CA ILE A 686 -1.31 7.90 22.28
C ILE A 686 -0.28 9.01 22.45
N ALA A 687 -0.65 10.16 23.03
CA ALA A 687 0.20 11.35 23.08
C ALA A 687 1.63 11.12 23.62
N PRO A 688 1.86 10.45 24.77
CA PRO A 688 3.21 10.17 25.27
C PRO A 688 3.95 9.05 24.51
N ARG A 689 3.27 8.35 23.59
CA ARG A 689 3.78 7.24 22.76
C ARG A 689 3.85 7.60 21.26
N ALA A 690 3.59 8.85 20.92
CA ALA A 690 3.46 9.34 19.54
C ALA A 690 4.66 8.99 18.64
N GLU A 691 5.88 8.94 19.17
CA GLU A 691 7.10 8.61 18.40
C GLU A 691 7.14 7.17 17.86
N ALA A 692 6.32 6.27 18.41
CA ALA A 692 6.19 4.88 17.98
C ALA A 692 4.98 4.63 17.05
N ILE A 693 4.17 5.66 16.80
CA ILE A 693 2.96 5.59 15.97
C ILE A 693 3.13 6.52 14.76
N PHE A 694 3.26 7.82 14.96
CA PHE A 694 3.30 8.80 13.87
C PHE A 694 4.68 8.86 13.22
N ASN A 695 4.72 9.12 11.91
CA ASN A 695 5.96 9.13 11.12
C ASN A 695 6.78 7.84 11.23
N THR A 696 6.11 6.70 11.47
CA THR A 696 6.75 5.37 11.43
C THR A 696 6.42 4.63 10.14
N THR A 697 7.32 3.75 9.73
CA THR A 697 7.06 2.74 8.70
C THR A 697 6.94 1.35 9.33
N LEU A 698 6.43 0.39 8.57
CA LEU A 698 6.26 -0.99 9.01
C LEU A 698 7.61 -1.70 9.11
N TYR A 699 7.73 -2.67 10.02
CA TYR A 699 8.97 -3.42 10.17
C TYR A 699 9.02 -4.57 9.16
N TRP A 700 9.62 -4.33 7.99
CA TRP A 700 9.68 -5.29 6.88
C TRP A 700 10.35 -6.64 7.18
N LEU A 701 11.05 -6.81 8.31
CA LEU A 701 11.55 -8.13 8.73
C LEU A 701 10.53 -8.93 9.56
N ALA A 702 9.43 -8.33 10.02
CA ALA A 702 8.30 -9.03 10.60
C ALA A 702 7.04 -8.14 10.51
N PRO A 703 6.48 -7.95 9.30
CA PRO A 703 5.46 -6.92 9.08
C PRO A 703 4.09 -7.28 9.68
N ASN A 704 3.89 -8.56 10.06
CA ASN A 704 2.76 -9.03 10.87
C ASN A 704 3.13 -9.28 12.35
N GLY A 705 4.38 -8.99 12.74
CA GLY A 705 4.91 -9.25 14.09
C GLY A 705 4.94 -10.73 14.49
N GLN A 706 4.68 -11.02 15.76
CA GLN A 706 4.70 -12.36 16.35
C GLN A 706 3.59 -12.52 17.38
N ASP A 707 2.59 -13.35 17.09
CA ASP A 707 1.67 -13.87 18.11
C ASP A 707 2.31 -15.09 18.79
N MET A 708 2.17 -15.16 20.11
CA MET A 708 2.75 -16.14 21.03
C MET A 708 1.65 -16.94 21.73
N ASP A 709 2.04 -18.01 22.42
CA ASP A 709 1.14 -18.72 23.34
C ASP A 709 0.62 -17.79 24.45
N HIS A 710 -0.53 -18.14 25.03
CA HIS A 710 -1.18 -17.41 26.13
C HIS A 710 -1.66 -15.98 25.80
N GLY A 711 -1.85 -15.64 24.51
CA GLY A 711 -2.51 -14.39 24.11
C GLY A 711 -1.58 -13.17 24.08
N VAL A 712 -0.27 -13.36 24.01
CA VAL A 712 0.69 -12.26 23.85
C VAL A 712 0.97 -12.03 22.37
N ARG A 713 0.82 -10.79 21.89
CA ARG A 713 1.05 -10.39 20.50
C ARG A 713 2.08 -9.28 20.43
N LEU A 714 3.15 -9.52 19.67
CA LEU A 714 4.18 -8.53 19.36
C LEU A 714 3.85 -7.84 18.04
N ARG A 715 3.95 -6.50 18.04
CA ARG A 715 3.84 -5.65 16.84
C ARG A 715 5.00 -4.67 16.80
N PHE A 716 5.43 -4.30 15.59
CA PHE A 716 6.66 -3.54 15.39
C PHE A 716 6.46 -2.37 14.46
N THR A 717 7.03 -1.23 14.82
CA THR A 717 7.10 -0.04 13.95
C THR A 717 8.54 0.48 13.93
N VAL A 718 8.97 1.04 12.81
CA VAL A 718 10.28 1.67 12.65
C VAL A 718 10.06 3.17 12.54
N GLY A 719 10.40 3.90 13.60
CA GLY A 719 10.29 5.35 13.59
C GLY A 719 11.52 6.07 13.06
N GLN A 720 11.47 7.39 13.17
CA GLN A 720 12.57 8.27 12.81
C GLN A 720 13.86 7.86 13.57
N GLN A 721 15.01 8.10 12.93
CA GLN A 721 16.34 7.70 13.44
C GLN A 721 16.50 6.17 13.63
N GLN A 722 15.68 5.34 12.99
CA GLN A 722 15.73 3.87 13.04
C GLN A 722 15.49 3.27 14.44
N SER A 723 14.75 3.99 15.30
CA SER A 723 14.24 3.38 16.52
C SER A 723 13.25 2.28 16.15
N LEU A 724 13.58 1.03 16.45
CA LEU A 724 12.62 -0.07 16.39
C LEU A 724 11.80 -0.03 17.67
N TYR A 725 10.49 0.14 17.52
CA TYR A 725 9.55 0.04 18.61
C TYR A 725 8.88 -1.32 18.57
N MET A 726 8.73 -1.93 19.75
CA MET A 726 8.04 -3.20 19.95
C MET A 726 6.88 -2.96 20.92
N PHE A 727 5.67 -3.09 20.40
CA PHE A 727 4.44 -3.17 21.18
C PHE A 727 4.25 -4.63 21.62
N VAL A 728 3.92 -4.83 22.88
CA VAL A 728 3.56 -6.10 23.48
C VAL A 728 2.13 -5.95 23.95
N ILE A 729 1.21 -6.59 23.23
CA ILE A 729 -0.22 -6.60 23.51
C ILE A 729 -0.51 -7.91 24.27
N VAL A 730 -1.27 -7.84 25.36
CA VAL A 730 -1.76 -9.05 26.06
C VAL A 730 -3.28 -9.10 25.98
N ASP A 731 -3.81 -10.20 25.43
CA ASP A 731 -5.24 -10.36 25.17
C ASP A 731 -6.01 -10.66 26.48
N GLY A 732 -7.01 -9.83 26.78
CA GLY A 732 -7.98 -10.01 27.88
C GLY A 732 -7.73 -9.13 29.11
N ASP A 733 -8.82 -8.80 29.82
CA ASP A 733 -8.87 -7.72 30.85
C ASP A 733 -7.98 -7.94 32.10
N ASN A 734 -7.37 -9.11 32.27
CA ASN A 734 -6.48 -9.45 33.38
C ASN A 734 -5.17 -10.09 32.88
N GLY A 735 -4.69 -9.69 31.71
CA GLY A 735 -3.49 -10.23 31.08
C GLY A 735 -2.21 -9.83 31.79
N GLU A 736 -1.71 -10.65 32.73
CA GLU A 736 -0.37 -10.48 33.27
C GLU A 736 0.70 -10.66 32.18
N LEU A 737 1.64 -9.73 32.10
CA LEU A 737 2.86 -9.90 31.30
C LEU A 737 3.62 -11.18 31.67
N PRO A 738 4.15 -11.92 30.69
CA PRO A 738 5.07 -13.01 30.99
C PRO A 738 6.36 -12.45 31.61
N LYS A 739 6.83 -13.09 32.70
CA LYS A 739 8.08 -12.73 33.40
C LYS A 739 9.32 -12.76 32.51
N GLU A 740 9.26 -13.57 31.44
CA GLU A 740 10.26 -13.68 30.39
C GLU A 740 9.56 -13.55 29.03
N LEU A 741 9.88 -12.51 28.27
CA LEU A 741 9.37 -12.30 26.92
C LEU A 741 10.42 -12.72 25.90
N VAL A 742 10.15 -13.80 25.14
CA VAL A 742 11.05 -14.32 24.11
C VAL A 742 10.63 -13.81 22.74
N VAL A 743 11.43 -12.92 22.16
CA VAL A 743 11.23 -12.39 20.80
C VAL A 743 11.86 -13.37 19.80
N ASP A 744 11.01 -13.98 18.97
CA ASP A 744 11.34 -14.96 17.92
C ASP A 744 11.20 -14.35 16.52
N VAL A 745 11.49 -13.05 16.44
CA VAL A 745 11.56 -12.22 15.26
C VAL A 745 13.02 -11.80 15.08
N PRO A 746 13.58 -11.76 13.86
CA PRO A 746 14.90 -11.18 13.63
C PRO A 746 14.93 -9.74 14.13
N LEU A 747 15.99 -9.35 14.82
CA LEU A 747 16.11 -8.02 15.41
C LEU A 747 17.39 -7.31 14.94
N PRO A 748 17.41 -5.96 15.00
CA PRO A 748 18.62 -5.18 14.81
C PRO A 748 19.63 -5.46 15.94
N LEU A 749 20.69 -6.22 15.63
CA LEU A 749 21.80 -6.52 16.53
C LEU A 749 23.08 -5.81 16.07
N PRO A 750 24.00 -5.41 16.95
CA PRO A 750 23.92 -5.50 18.41
C PRO A 750 23.03 -4.40 19.02
N LEU A 751 22.21 -4.78 20.00
CA LEU A 751 21.49 -3.84 20.86
C LEU A 751 22.43 -3.24 21.91
N ALA A 752 22.37 -1.93 22.15
CA ALA A 752 23.02 -1.29 23.30
C ALA A 752 22.13 -1.33 24.54
N ARG A 753 20.84 -1.02 24.37
CA ARG A 753 19.87 -1.00 25.46
C ARG A 753 18.45 -1.14 24.91
N ILE A 754 17.56 -1.59 25.78
CA ILE A 754 16.12 -1.53 25.55
C ILE A 754 15.55 -0.66 26.67
N VAL A 755 14.62 0.23 26.33
CA VAL A 755 13.92 1.07 27.31
C VAL A 755 12.41 0.93 27.14
N SER A 756 11.66 0.98 28.25
CA SER A 756 10.21 1.10 28.22
C SER A 756 9.77 2.49 27.73
N LEU A 757 8.60 2.62 27.13
CA LEU A 757 7.95 3.90 26.86
C LEU A 757 6.63 3.99 27.64
N PRO A 758 6.26 5.20 28.11
CA PRO A 758 6.87 6.49 27.79
C PRO A 758 8.05 6.91 28.69
N HIS A 759 8.25 6.26 29.84
CA HIS A 759 9.17 6.72 30.89
C HIS A 759 10.68 6.53 30.59
N ARG A 760 11.04 5.73 29.58
CA ARG A 760 12.42 5.40 29.19
C ARG A 760 13.24 4.69 30.28
N TYR A 761 12.60 3.87 31.11
CA TYR A 761 13.34 3.04 32.08
C TYR A 761 14.08 1.90 31.37
N PRO A 762 15.37 1.64 31.69
CA PRO A 762 16.10 0.52 31.14
C PRO A 762 15.51 -0.82 31.58
N VAL A 763 15.21 -1.72 30.65
CA VAL A 763 14.77 -3.08 30.96
C VAL A 763 15.92 -4.07 30.94
N THR A 764 15.80 -5.16 31.70
CA THR A 764 16.81 -6.23 31.72
C THR A 764 16.59 -7.17 30.53
N TRP A 765 17.63 -7.47 29.77
CA TRP A 765 17.54 -8.35 28.61
C TRP A 765 18.80 -9.19 28.41
N SER A 766 18.69 -10.28 27.66
CA SER A 766 19.82 -11.07 27.17
C SER A 766 19.53 -11.67 25.80
N ILE A 767 20.58 -12.15 25.13
CA ILE A 767 20.44 -13.04 23.96
C ILE A 767 20.63 -14.47 24.46
N ASN A 768 19.65 -15.34 24.23
CA ASN A 768 19.72 -16.74 24.67
C ASN A 768 20.58 -17.61 23.74
N THR A 769 20.77 -18.88 24.10
CA THR A 769 21.61 -19.83 23.35
C THR A 769 21.12 -20.15 21.93
N LYS A 770 19.92 -19.69 21.53
CA LYS A 770 19.39 -19.78 20.17
C LYS A 770 19.49 -18.46 19.40
N GLY A 771 20.19 -17.45 19.92
CA GLY A 771 20.32 -16.13 19.29
C GLY A 771 19.11 -15.22 19.45
N ARG A 772 18.11 -15.60 20.27
CA ARG A 772 16.86 -14.86 20.44
C ARG A 772 16.94 -13.88 21.60
N LEU A 773 16.33 -12.71 21.45
CA LEU A 773 16.19 -11.74 22.54
C LEU A 773 15.22 -12.28 23.60
N VAL A 774 15.62 -12.17 24.86
CA VAL A 774 14.76 -12.40 26.03
C VAL A 774 14.77 -11.14 26.89
N ILE A 775 13.59 -10.59 27.18
CA ILE A 775 13.40 -9.49 28.12
C ILE A 775 12.87 -10.06 29.44
N TYR A 776 13.42 -9.60 30.56
CA TYR A 776 13.13 -10.09 31.91
C TYR A 776 12.59 -8.99 32.80
N ASN A 777 11.79 -9.37 33.81
CA ASN A 777 11.35 -8.50 34.90
C ASN A 777 10.70 -7.20 34.39
N ILE A 778 9.90 -7.32 33.33
CA ILE A 778 9.05 -6.22 32.88
C ILE A 778 8.07 -5.93 34.02
N LYS A 779 7.97 -4.66 34.44
CA LYS A 779 7.02 -4.19 35.43
C LYS A 779 5.98 -3.29 34.78
N ASP A 780 4.78 -3.28 35.33
CA ASP A 780 3.64 -2.56 34.76
C ASP A 780 3.78 -1.04 34.97
N ASP A 781 4.37 -0.64 36.09
CA ASP A 781 4.73 0.76 36.41
C ASP A 781 5.75 1.36 35.44
N ASP A 782 6.65 0.55 34.88
CA ASP A 782 7.76 1.03 34.07
C ASP A 782 7.33 1.48 32.64
N THR A 783 6.17 1.06 32.14
CA THR A 783 5.67 1.37 30.78
C THR A 783 4.37 2.20 30.77
N GLY A 784 3.72 2.37 31.93
CA GLY A 784 2.33 2.83 31.97
C GLY A 784 1.40 1.93 31.14
N GLY A 785 1.70 0.62 31.07
CA GLY A 785 0.91 -0.37 30.33
C GLY A 785 -0.35 -0.82 31.05
N ASP A 786 -0.43 -0.55 32.36
CA ASP A 786 -1.52 -0.94 33.28
C ASP A 786 -2.94 -0.59 32.80
N GLU A 787 -3.12 0.53 32.08
CA GLU A 787 -4.47 0.99 31.75
C GLU A 787 -5.10 0.23 30.57
N HIS A 788 -4.27 -0.28 29.64
CA HIS A 788 -4.74 -0.82 28.35
C HIS A 788 -3.95 -2.04 27.83
N ASN A 789 -3.32 -2.85 28.69
CA ASN A 789 -2.65 -4.12 28.31
C ASN A 789 -1.71 -4.05 27.08
N ILE A 790 -1.10 -2.88 26.84
CA ILE A 790 -0.16 -2.63 25.75
C ILE A 790 1.10 -2.00 26.35
N TRP A 791 2.17 -2.78 26.40
CA TRP A 791 3.50 -2.35 26.84
C TRP A 791 4.34 -1.99 25.60
N LEU A 792 5.15 -0.93 25.70
CA LEU A 792 5.93 -0.42 24.57
C LEU A 792 7.40 -0.36 24.93
N PHE A 793 8.25 -0.87 24.04
CA PHE A 793 9.71 -0.87 24.19
C PHE A 793 10.39 -0.23 22.98
N GLN A 794 11.36 0.64 23.23
CA GLN A 794 12.28 1.16 22.23
C GLN A 794 13.58 0.34 22.27
N LEU A 795 13.89 -0.34 21.17
CA LEU A 795 15.10 -1.14 21.00
C LEU A 795 16.18 -0.26 20.37
N ILE A 796 17.23 0.04 21.15
CA ILE A 796 18.31 0.98 20.76
C ILE A 796 19.58 0.20 20.46
N THR A 797 20.12 0.38 19.26
CA THR A 797 21.29 -0.32 18.74
C THR A 797 22.61 0.28 19.26
N ALA A 798 23.70 -0.49 19.24
CA ALA A 798 24.98 -0.07 19.83
C ALA A 798 25.77 0.95 18.99
N ASN A 799 25.40 1.11 17.72
CA ASN A 799 25.81 2.22 16.86
C ASN A 799 24.58 3.11 16.59
N PRO A 800 24.03 3.83 17.59
CA PRO A 800 22.92 4.72 17.34
C PRO A 800 23.38 5.86 16.40
N PRO A 801 22.49 6.41 15.56
CA PRO A 801 22.82 7.66 14.89
C PRO A 801 23.19 8.71 15.93
N LEU A 802 24.24 9.49 15.63
CA LEU A 802 24.79 10.46 16.59
C LEU A 802 23.66 11.34 17.13
N PRO A 803 23.53 11.46 18.48
CA PRO A 803 22.50 12.31 19.05
C PRO A 803 22.73 13.75 18.60
N TRP A 804 21.63 14.43 18.25
CA TRP A 804 21.64 15.84 17.91
C TRP A 804 22.27 16.63 19.06
N SER A 805 23.36 17.34 18.77
CA SER A 805 23.90 18.36 19.67
C SER A 805 22.85 19.45 19.86
N GLN A 806 22.56 19.77 21.12
CA GLN A 806 21.51 20.69 21.57
C GLN A 806 21.61 22.09 20.96
#